data_AF-A0A954HE38-F1
#
_entry.id   AF-A0A954HE38-F1
#
_cell.length_a   1.000
_cell.length_b   1.000
_cell.length_c   1.000
_cell.angle_alpha   90.00
_cell.angle_beta   90.00
_cell.angle_gamma   90.00
#
_symmetry.space_group_name_H-M   'P 1'
#
loop_
_entity.id
_entity.type
_entity.pdbx_description
1 polymer ?
#
loop_
_entity_poly.entity_id
_entity_poly.type
_entity_poly.pdbx_seq_one_letter_code
_entity_poly.pdbx_strand_id
1 'polypeptide(L)'
;MLGSIVANLREGDDVLNIVGQGANTTRLGGLGWFQMGEGNDTFRVSDLSMWYGITALGHDGNDVLQVSNVGLGTSFFDGGGGNDAVELAQVNARLGVTVRGGAGDDQLSVDQSVVGRWLNLSGDNGADAFRVTGSQVGGHFGIWGGSQNDTVLVQDSNLKFQLTVVGDGGDDAVQVVNNDIRSFLLLTGDGGDDSITADMQRVGGDLLLFGGDGHDALRVTNSNSNFAFYFGGDGSDDLAVDQSVIRENLSVHLGNDHDLASLTNLQIGQMLYANAGWGNDGIGLSAVEVGGHLILKGDDGDDVIGLAGTLVHGEAFVYADLGDDAVVFSDTPTGVNTFEWNTFVYMGPGNDVVDMCGVHHFAHDLNLYGGYRGTDRILVEETQDVGGNVLISGFEQQNDTTVPQRVDELVGLLGQFFAGISDTPLGNLCGNGGLAGENPQVVLVVDVSGSTTNDFQGTPVGDINGDGFADTILDAELAAIIAFHEQFAAAGFGPGSTISVVVIGSAAATVDLDPVAPGVQAAISPGADADGSGTADFVEIVSTLTAGALGVGSSSTNFEAGLRETIDVYNSILMPGGIPNVVFLSDGFPNAGGAFDDEVATLQGMGANLIAFGIGQGASLTDLQIIDSNASLVQSTDEFIDALANLFTA
;
A
#
# COMPACT_ATOMS: atom_id res chain seq x y z
N MET A 1 -34.09 17.37 -48.57
CA MET A 1 -32.97 16.58 -48.02
C MET A 1 -31.71 17.18 -48.57
N LEU A 2 -30.90 17.82 -47.73
CA LEU A 2 -29.56 18.25 -48.13
C LEU A 2 -28.71 16.99 -48.39
N GLY A 3 -27.95 17.02 -49.49
CA GLY A 3 -27.07 15.94 -49.93
C GLY A 3 -25.88 15.73 -49.00
N SER A 4 -25.01 14.79 -49.36
CA SER A 4 -23.74 14.57 -48.66
C SER A 4 -22.88 15.84 -48.64
N ILE A 5 -22.10 16.02 -47.58
CA ILE A 5 -21.07 17.06 -47.52
C ILE A 5 -19.73 16.36 -47.72
N VAL A 6 -18.91 16.88 -48.63
CA VAL A 6 -17.57 16.38 -48.91
C VAL A 6 -16.60 17.55 -48.87
N ALA A 7 -15.52 17.43 -48.09
CA ALA A 7 -14.41 18.38 -48.10
C ALA A 7 -13.07 17.64 -48.14
N ASN A 8 -12.09 18.26 -48.79
CA ASN A 8 -10.71 17.80 -48.90
C ASN A 8 -9.83 19.06 -48.85
N LEU A 9 -9.08 19.25 -47.76
CA LEU A 9 -8.38 20.51 -47.47
C LEU A 9 -6.95 20.53 -48.06
N ARG A 10 -6.30 19.37 -48.15
CA ARG A 10 -5.01 19.10 -48.84
C ARG A 10 -3.80 19.38 -47.96
N GLU A 11 -2.92 20.30 -48.35
CA GLU A 11 -1.68 20.59 -47.63
C GLU A 11 -1.81 21.94 -46.94
N GLY A 12 -1.27 22.04 -45.72
CA GLY A 12 -1.24 23.24 -44.90
C GLY A 12 -2.22 23.19 -43.74
N ASP A 13 -2.04 24.10 -42.77
CA ASP A 13 -2.93 24.19 -41.59
C ASP A 13 -4.28 24.83 -41.96
N ASP A 14 -5.33 24.02 -42.03
CA ASP A 14 -6.67 24.41 -42.46
C ASP A 14 -7.71 24.38 -41.32
N VAL A 15 -8.82 25.11 -41.54
CA VAL A 15 -9.94 25.15 -40.59
C VAL A 15 -11.27 24.97 -41.32
N LEU A 16 -12.02 23.93 -40.96
CA LEU A 16 -13.37 23.67 -41.45
C LEU A 16 -14.39 23.68 -40.30
N ASN A 17 -15.31 24.65 -40.33
CA ASN A 17 -16.41 24.74 -39.36
C ASN A 17 -17.76 24.49 -40.04
N ILE A 18 -18.54 23.53 -39.52
CA ILE A 18 -19.90 23.23 -39.96
C ILE A 18 -20.85 23.44 -38.78
N VAL A 19 -21.57 24.56 -38.80
CA VAL A 19 -22.42 24.97 -37.68
C VAL A 19 -23.87 25.00 -38.14
N GLY A 20 -24.73 24.27 -37.43
CA GLY A 20 -26.17 24.33 -37.61
C GLY A 20 -26.85 25.35 -36.70
N GLN A 21 -28.18 25.40 -36.77
CA GLN A 21 -29.04 26.23 -35.92
C GLN A 21 -29.69 25.40 -34.78
N GLY A 22 -29.14 24.22 -34.47
CA GLY A 22 -29.61 23.26 -33.48
C GLY A 22 -29.82 21.85 -34.04
N ALA A 23 -29.49 20.82 -33.25
CA ALA A 23 -29.60 19.41 -33.66
C ALA A 23 -31.02 18.99 -34.12
N ASN A 24 -32.05 19.65 -33.60
CA ASN A 24 -33.44 19.39 -33.96
C ASN A 24 -33.92 20.19 -35.19
N THR A 25 -33.22 21.25 -35.57
CA THR A 25 -33.62 22.19 -36.62
C THR A 25 -32.86 21.95 -37.92
N THR A 26 -31.55 21.70 -37.83
CA THR A 26 -30.66 21.52 -38.99
C THR A 26 -30.45 20.04 -39.24
N ARG A 27 -31.05 19.51 -40.32
CA ARG A 27 -30.98 18.09 -40.67
C ARG A 27 -30.31 17.86 -42.01
N LEU A 28 -29.19 17.15 -42.00
CA LEU A 28 -28.48 16.68 -43.18
C LEU A 28 -28.83 15.22 -43.43
N GLY A 29 -29.28 14.95 -44.65
CA GLY A 29 -29.75 13.61 -45.02
C GLY A 29 -28.65 12.72 -45.57
N GLY A 30 -27.50 13.27 -45.97
CA GLY A 30 -26.39 12.51 -46.56
C GLY A 30 -25.29 12.13 -45.56
N LEU A 31 -24.24 11.47 -46.08
CA LEU A 31 -22.99 11.20 -45.37
C LEU A 31 -22.11 12.46 -45.33
N GLY A 32 -21.39 12.66 -44.24
CA GLY A 32 -20.27 13.61 -44.19
C GLY A 32 -18.97 12.85 -44.47
N TRP A 33 -18.18 13.32 -45.43
CA TRP A 33 -16.84 12.79 -45.72
C TRP A 33 -15.83 13.94 -45.73
N PHE A 34 -14.89 13.92 -44.80
CA PHE A 34 -13.93 15.00 -44.60
C PHE A 34 -12.51 14.43 -44.58
N GLN A 35 -11.65 15.00 -45.40
CA GLN A 35 -10.21 14.74 -45.42
C GLN A 35 -9.51 16.05 -45.13
N MET A 36 -8.73 16.10 -44.06
CA MET A 36 -8.04 17.31 -43.64
C MET A 36 -6.74 17.41 -44.45
N GLY A 37 -5.84 16.43 -44.32
CA GLY A 37 -4.69 16.25 -45.20
C GLY A 37 -3.38 16.45 -44.45
N GLU A 38 -2.35 17.01 -45.08
CA GLU A 38 -1.09 17.27 -44.37
C GLU A 38 -1.15 18.64 -43.70
N GLY A 39 -0.75 18.75 -42.43
CA GLY A 39 -0.74 20.01 -41.68
C GLY A 39 -1.49 19.89 -40.35
N ASN A 40 -1.43 20.92 -39.51
CA ASN A 40 -2.19 20.93 -38.26
C ASN A 40 -3.59 21.50 -38.51
N ASP A 41 -4.55 20.62 -38.72
CA ASP A 41 -5.89 20.99 -39.14
C ASP A 41 -6.89 21.10 -37.99
N THR A 42 -7.99 21.78 -38.26
CA THR A 42 -9.11 21.84 -37.31
C THR A 42 -10.44 21.65 -38.00
N PHE A 43 -11.15 20.59 -37.63
CA PHE A 43 -12.51 20.28 -38.05
C PHE A 43 -13.49 20.40 -36.90
N ARG A 44 -14.50 21.26 -37.05
CA ARG A 44 -15.58 21.43 -36.07
C ARG A 44 -16.94 21.21 -36.68
N VAL A 45 -17.78 20.42 -36.00
CA VAL A 45 -19.20 20.26 -36.32
C VAL A 45 -20.03 20.52 -35.09
N SER A 46 -21.00 21.44 -35.19
CA SER A 46 -21.91 21.69 -34.07
C SER A 46 -23.36 21.91 -34.48
N ASP A 47 -24.25 21.66 -33.52
CA ASP A 47 -25.65 22.10 -33.55
C ASP A 47 -26.45 21.62 -34.77
N LEU A 48 -26.29 20.36 -35.17
CA LEU A 48 -26.99 19.78 -36.32
C LEU A 48 -27.28 18.28 -36.14
N SER A 49 -28.03 17.69 -37.05
CA SER A 49 -28.25 16.24 -37.11
C SER A 49 -27.95 15.69 -38.49
N MET A 50 -27.11 14.66 -38.55
CA MET A 50 -26.77 13.87 -39.73
C MET A 50 -27.35 12.47 -39.58
N TRP A 51 -28.18 12.04 -40.53
CA TRP A 51 -28.85 10.74 -40.40
C TRP A 51 -27.90 9.55 -40.54
N TYR A 52 -26.91 9.63 -41.44
CA TYR A 52 -25.99 8.52 -41.69
C TYR A 52 -24.74 8.58 -40.82
N GLY A 53 -24.15 9.76 -40.63
CA GLY A 53 -22.97 9.98 -39.78
C GLY A 53 -21.86 10.76 -40.48
N ILE A 54 -20.69 10.80 -39.84
CA ILE A 54 -19.49 11.52 -40.27
C ILE A 54 -18.34 10.52 -40.44
N THR A 55 -17.58 10.67 -41.51
CA THR A 55 -16.24 10.12 -41.67
C THR A 55 -15.29 11.32 -41.75
N ALA A 56 -14.39 11.47 -40.80
CA ALA A 56 -13.35 12.51 -40.77
C ALA A 56 -11.98 11.86 -40.60
N LEU A 57 -11.04 12.23 -41.46
CA LEU A 57 -9.67 11.70 -41.51
C LEU A 57 -8.70 12.88 -41.43
N GLY A 58 -7.83 12.88 -40.42
CA GLY A 58 -6.81 13.92 -40.24
C GLY A 58 -5.66 13.78 -41.22
N HIS A 59 -5.01 12.61 -41.26
CA HIS A 59 -3.78 12.32 -42.00
C HIS A 59 -2.53 12.75 -41.23
N ASP A 60 -1.58 13.49 -41.80
CA ASP A 60 -0.31 13.81 -41.12
C ASP A 60 -0.39 15.22 -40.51
N GLY A 61 -0.02 15.39 -39.24
CA GLY A 61 -0.05 16.65 -38.50
C GLY A 61 -0.80 16.52 -37.18
N ASN A 62 -0.77 17.56 -36.35
CA ASN A 62 -1.46 17.58 -35.07
C ASN A 62 -2.84 18.20 -35.23
N ASP A 63 -3.85 17.36 -35.36
CA ASP A 63 -5.19 17.72 -35.78
C ASP A 63 -6.19 17.85 -34.62
N VAL A 64 -7.22 18.66 -34.84
CA VAL A 64 -8.30 18.85 -33.87
C VAL A 64 -9.67 18.56 -34.50
N LEU A 65 -10.33 17.49 -34.06
CA LEU A 65 -11.64 17.06 -34.51
C LEU A 65 -12.67 17.23 -33.39
N GLN A 66 -13.53 18.25 -33.47
CA GLN A 66 -14.54 18.53 -32.44
C GLN A 66 -15.97 18.37 -32.98
N VAL A 67 -16.77 17.56 -32.30
CA VAL A 67 -18.19 17.36 -32.61
C VAL A 67 -19.05 17.62 -31.38
N SER A 68 -19.89 18.64 -31.41
CA SER A 68 -20.66 19.08 -30.24
C SER A 68 -22.15 19.30 -30.52
N ASN A 69 -23.01 18.75 -29.65
CA ASN A 69 -24.47 18.86 -29.79
C ASN A 69 -24.95 18.38 -31.17
N VAL A 70 -24.51 17.19 -31.58
CA VAL A 70 -24.80 16.63 -32.91
C VAL A 70 -25.53 15.29 -32.80
N GLY A 71 -26.58 15.11 -33.60
CA GLY A 71 -27.20 13.80 -33.82
C GLY A 71 -26.52 13.06 -34.98
N LEU A 72 -26.02 11.84 -34.76
CA LEU A 72 -25.26 11.07 -35.74
C LEU A 72 -25.89 9.69 -36.01
N GLY A 73 -25.56 9.13 -37.18
CA GLY A 73 -25.70 7.70 -37.45
C GLY A 73 -24.43 6.94 -37.04
N THR A 74 -23.87 6.13 -37.92
CA THR A 74 -22.55 5.50 -37.71
C THR A 74 -21.46 6.48 -38.09
N SER A 75 -20.52 6.75 -37.19
CA SER A 75 -19.45 7.72 -37.45
C SER A 75 -18.07 7.15 -37.16
N PHE A 76 -17.09 7.65 -37.91
CA PHE A 76 -15.69 7.28 -37.86
C PHE A 76 -14.84 8.54 -37.84
N PHE A 77 -13.95 8.63 -36.87
CA PHE A 77 -12.98 9.72 -36.71
C PHE A 77 -11.59 9.09 -36.60
N ASP A 78 -10.64 9.63 -37.33
CA ASP A 78 -9.27 9.13 -37.42
C ASP A 78 -8.35 10.36 -37.38
N GLY A 79 -7.49 10.45 -36.36
CA GLY A 79 -6.48 11.49 -36.24
C GLY A 79 -5.43 11.33 -37.33
N GLY A 80 -4.79 10.17 -37.37
CA GLY A 80 -3.82 9.82 -38.41
C GLY A 80 -2.42 9.73 -37.82
N GLY A 81 -1.53 10.66 -38.14
CA GLY A 81 -0.19 10.70 -37.58
C GLY A 81 0.14 12.09 -37.10
N GLY A 82 0.75 12.23 -35.93
CA GLY A 82 0.83 13.47 -35.18
C GLY A 82 0.15 13.29 -33.82
N ASN A 83 0.14 14.35 -33.01
CA ASN A 83 -0.50 14.33 -31.71
C ASN A 83 -1.87 15.01 -31.84
N ASP A 84 -2.91 14.20 -31.96
CA ASP A 84 -4.26 14.60 -32.36
C ASP A 84 -5.21 14.75 -31.17
N ALA A 85 -6.28 15.51 -31.37
CA ALA A 85 -7.35 15.67 -30.40
C ALA A 85 -8.72 15.41 -31.04
N VAL A 86 -9.42 14.37 -30.60
CA VAL A 86 -10.79 14.05 -31.02
C VAL A 86 -11.74 14.21 -29.84
N GLU A 87 -12.69 15.14 -29.94
CA GLU A 87 -13.65 15.48 -28.89
C GLU A 87 -15.10 15.33 -29.35
N LEU A 88 -15.85 14.44 -28.69
CA LEU A 88 -17.28 14.21 -28.93
C LEU A 88 -18.08 14.62 -27.70
N ALA A 89 -18.73 15.78 -27.75
CA ALA A 89 -19.50 16.32 -26.63
C ALA A 89 -21.00 16.39 -26.92
N GLN A 90 -21.84 15.84 -26.04
CA GLN A 90 -23.29 15.86 -26.20
C GLN A 90 -23.76 15.29 -27.56
N VAL A 91 -23.08 14.25 -28.01
CA VAL A 91 -23.38 13.56 -29.27
C VAL A 91 -24.47 12.52 -29.04
N ASN A 92 -25.46 12.49 -29.93
CA ASN A 92 -26.48 11.44 -29.95
C ASN A 92 -26.29 10.56 -31.19
N ALA A 93 -25.46 9.52 -31.06
CA ALA A 93 -25.19 8.56 -32.12
C ALA A 93 -26.16 7.38 -32.03
N ARG A 94 -27.02 7.21 -33.04
CA ARG A 94 -28.05 6.16 -33.03
C ARG A 94 -27.50 4.75 -33.22
N LEU A 95 -26.33 4.65 -33.85
CA LEU A 95 -25.65 3.39 -34.13
C LEU A 95 -24.34 3.37 -33.36
N GLY A 96 -23.20 3.31 -34.04
CA GLY A 96 -21.90 3.24 -33.38
C GLY A 96 -21.00 4.40 -33.72
N VAL A 97 -20.02 4.60 -32.85
CA VAL A 97 -18.94 5.57 -33.01
C VAL A 97 -17.63 4.81 -32.89
N THR A 98 -16.73 5.08 -33.81
CA THR A 98 -15.35 4.63 -33.75
C THR A 98 -14.45 5.84 -33.86
N VAL A 99 -13.50 5.94 -32.94
CA VAL A 99 -12.45 6.96 -32.93
C VAL A 99 -11.10 6.25 -32.90
N ARG A 100 -10.17 6.73 -33.70
CA ARG A 100 -8.78 6.31 -33.73
C ARG A 100 -7.89 7.55 -33.59
N GLY A 101 -6.91 7.48 -32.70
CA GLY A 101 -5.81 8.44 -32.61
C GLY A 101 -4.88 8.25 -33.80
N GLY A 102 -4.09 7.18 -33.78
CA GLY A 102 -3.23 6.76 -34.87
C GLY A 102 -1.78 6.66 -34.45
N ALA A 103 -0.90 7.53 -34.94
CA ALA A 103 0.51 7.52 -34.56
C ALA A 103 0.90 8.85 -33.92
N GLY A 104 1.38 8.84 -32.69
CA GLY A 104 1.66 10.04 -31.90
C GLY A 104 0.82 10.04 -30.63
N ASP A 105 1.03 11.03 -29.77
CA ASP A 105 0.38 11.04 -28.45
C ASP A 105 -0.98 11.75 -28.55
N ASP A 106 -2.07 10.98 -28.58
CA ASP A 106 -3.41 11.44 -28.94
C ASP A 106 -4.33 11.66 -27.73
N GLN A 107 -5.36 12.50 -27.90
CA GLN A 107 -6.39 12.77 -26.90
C GLN A 107 -7.78 12.46 -27.43
N LEU A 108 -8.40 11.41 -26.92
CA LEU A 108 -9.71 10.93 -27.38
C LEU A 108 -10.77 11.09 -26.27
N SER A 109 -11.72 11.99 -26.47
CA SER A 109 -12.73 12.34 -25.46
C SER A 109 -14.17 12.14 -25.93
N VAL A 110 -15.01 11.55 -25.08
CA VAL A 110 -16.45 11.39 -25.26
C VAL A 110 -17.19 11.82 -24.00
N ASP A 111 -17.83 12.99 -24.05
CA ASP A 111 -18.50 13.59 -22.90
C ASP A 111 -20.01 13.72 -23.11
N GLN A 112 -20.78 13.38 -22.07
CA GLN A 112 -22.24 13.56 -22.00
C GLN A 112 -22.99 13.03 -23.23
N SER A 113 -22.49 11.95 -23.82
CA SER A 113 -22.95 11.46 -25.12
C SER A 113 -23.78 10.18 -24.98
N VAL A 114 -24.64 9.94 -25.97
CA VAL A 114 -25.47 8.73 -26.07
C VAL A 114 -25.10 8.00 -27.35
N VAL A 115 -24.55 6.80 -27.22
CA VAL A 115 -24.14 5.94 -28.32
C VAL A 115 -24.98 4.66 -28.32
N GLY A 116 -25.67 4.39 -29.42
CA GLY A 116 -26.71 3.36 -29.47
C GLY A 116 -26.21 1.91 -29.42
N ARG A 117 -25.18 1.57 -30.20
CA ARG A 117 -24.74 0.17 -30.40
C ARG A 117 -23.32 -0.13 -29.95
N TRP A 118 -22.35 0.68 -30.34
CA TRP A 118 -20.97 0.49 -29.89
C TRP A 118 -20.21 1.81 -29.83
N LEU A 119 -19.32 1.91 -28.87
CA LEU A 119 -18.31 2.96 -28.80
C LEU A 119 -16.95 2.26 -28.79
N ASN A 120 -16.09 2.60 -29.74
CA ASN A 120 -14.74 2.06 -29.84
C ASN A 120 -13.76 3.22 -29.91
N LEU A 121 -12.78 3.25 -29.01
CA LEU A 121 -11.67 4.22 -29.01
C LEU A 121 -10.36 3.43 -29.12
N SER A 122 -9.41 3.89 -29.95
CA SER A 122 -8.14 3.21 -30.20
C SER A 122 -7.02 4.25 -30.28
N GLY A 123 -5.94 4.08 -29.52
CA GLY A 123 -4.76 4.96 -29.55
C GLY A 123 -3.81 4.59 -30.70
N ASP A 124 -3.56 3.29 -30.87
CA ASP A 124 -2.63 2.69 -31.83
C ASP A 124 -1.14 2.83 -31.41
N ASN A 125 -0.34 3.79 -31.88
CA ASN A 125 1.03 3.98 -31.34
C ASN A 125 1.19 5.36 -30.73
N GLY A 126 1.65 5.46 -29.49
CA GLY A 126 1.77 6.75 -28.82
C GLY A 126 1.48 6.60 -27.34
N ALA A 127 1.78 7.62 -26.55
CA ALA A 127 1.24 7.71 -25.19
C ALA A 127 -0.13 8.42 -25.25
N ASP A 128 -1.21 7.64 -25.34
CA ASP A 128 -2.55 8.13 -25.65
C ASP A 128 -3.41 8.34 -24.41
N ALA A 129 -4.31 9.33 -24.48
CA ALA A 129 -5.20 9.70 -23.39
C ALA A 129 -6.68 9.56 -23.79
N PHE A 130 -7.40 8.70 -23.07
CA PHE A 130 -8.81 8.41 -23.28
C PHE A 130 -9.65 8.95 -22.14
N ARG A 131 -10.71 9.70 -22.46
CA ARG A 131 -11.66 10.21 -21.46
C ARG A 131 -13.10 10.00 -21.89
N VAL A 132 -13.85 9.21 -21.13
CA VAL A 132 -15.30 9.03 -21.34
C VAL A 132 -16.06 9.35 -20.07
N THR A 133 -16.85 10.42 -20.11
CA THR A 133 -17.57 10.94 -18.92
C THR A 133 -19.06 11.14 -19.17
N GLY A 134 -19.88 10.83 -18.15
CA GLY A 134 -21.31 11.15 -18.16
C GLY A 134 -22.10 10.53 -19.31
N SER A 135 -21.61 9.44 -19.90
CA SER A 135 -22.07 8.94 -21.20
C SER A 135 -22.91 7.67 -21.09
N GLN A 136 -23.70 7.39 -22.12
CA GLN A 136 -24.53 6.18 -22.22
C GLN A 136 -24.13 5.38 -23.46
N VAL A 137 -23.76 4.12 -23.27
CA VAL A 137 -23.49 3.20 -24.38
C VAL A 137 -24.49 2.04 -24.33
N GLY A 138 -25.28 1.92 -25.39
CA GLY A 138 -26.36 0.95 -25.50
C GLY A 138 -25.90 -0.48 -25.82
N GLY A 139 -24.66 -0.66 -26.27
CA GLY A 139 -24.05 -1.97 -26.52
C GLY A 139 -22.59 -2.00 -26.11
N HIS A 140 -21.71 -2.58 -26.92
CA HIS A 140 -20.29 -2.79 -26.60
C HIS A 140 -19.54 -1.47 -26.43
N PHE A 141 -18.76 -1.32 -25.37
CA PHE A 141 -17.79 -0.23 -25.24
C PHE A 141 -16.39 -0.83 -25.12
N GLY A 142 -15.53 -0.53 -26.09
CA GLY A 142 -14.12 -0.91 -26.10
C GLY A 142 -13.18 0.30 -26.14
N ILE A 143 -12.10 0.20 -25.38
CA ILE A 143 -10.93 1.09 -25.44
C ILE A 143 -9.70 0.20 -25.61
N TRP A 144 -8.82 0.58 -26.53
CA TRP A 144 -7.51 -0.05 -26.77
C TRP A 144 -6.47 1.06 -26.73
N GLY A 145 -5.53 0.97 -25.78
CA GLY A 145 -4.41 1.88 -25.62
C GLY A 145 -3.49 1.80 -26.84
N GLY A 146 -2.71 0.72 -26.90
CA GLY A 146 -1.94 0.36 -28.07
C GLY A 146 -0.49 0.08 -27.72
N SER A 147 0.40 1.06 -27.85
CA SER A 147 1.82 0.87 -27.52
C SER A 147 2.38 2.11 -26.86
N GLN A 148 3.21 1.93 -25.83
CA GLN A 148 3.65 2.94 -24.86
C GLN A 148 2.58 3.22 -23.80
N ASN A 149 2.89 4.12 -22.88
CA ASN A 149 2.15 4.31 -21.64
C ASN A 149 0.89 5.14 -21.88
N ASP A 150 -0.27 4.51 -21.80
CA ASP A 150 -1.58 5.07 -22.05
C ASP A 150 -2.31 5.46 -20.77
N THR A 151 -3.24 6.41 -20.86
CA THR A 151 -4.09 6.81 -19.73
C THR A 151 -5.56 6.71 -20.10
N VAL A 152 -6.32 5.90 -19.37
CA VAL A 152 -7.75 5.69 -19.60
C VAL A 152 -8.57 6.15 -18.41
N LEU A 153 -9.55 7.02 -18.64
CA LEU A 153 -10.58 7.38 -17.67
C LEU A 153 -11.99 7.13 -18.21
N VAL A 154 -12.73 6.22 -17.57
CA VAL A 154 -14.17 6.02 -17.80
C VAL A 154 -14.95 6.32 -16.52
N GLN A 155 -15.74 7.38 -16.53
CA GLN A 155 -16.39 7.88 -15.31
C GLN A 155 -17.86 8.25 -15.50
N ASP A 156 -18.65 8.07 -14.44
CA ASP A 156 -20.04 8.56 -14.32
C ASP A 156 -20.96 8.10 -15.47
N SER A 157 -20.71 6.92 -16.03
CA SER A 157 -21.34 6.44 -17.26
C SER A 157 -22.27 5.24 -17.05
N ASN A 158 -23.26 5.09 -17.94
CA ASN A 158 -24.22 4.00 -17.91
C ASN A 158 -24.07 3.10 -19.15
N LEU A 159 -23.57 1.89 -18.94
CA LEU A 159 -23.20 0.96 -19.99
C LEU A 159 -24.18 -0.21 -19.98
N LYS A 160 -25.02 -0.29 -21.02
CA LYS A 160 -26.11 -1.29 -21.10
C LYS A 160 -25.63 -2.70 -21.42
N PHE A 161 -24.35 -2.86 -21.73
CA PHE A 161 -23.74 -4.15 -22.04
C PHE A 161 -22.40 -4.29 -21.32
N GLN A 162 -21.31 -4.58 -22.04
CA GLN A 162 -19.96 -4.76 -21.50
C GLN A 162 -19.08 -3.54 -21.72
N LEU A 163 -18.10 -3.36 -20.83
CA LEU A 163 -16.95 -2.48 -21.00
C LEU A 163 -15.69 -3.35 -21.05
N THR A 164 -14.85 -3.09 -22.05
CA THR A 164 -13.52 -3.67 -22.19
C THR A 164 -12.53 -2.52 -22.33
N VAL A 165 -11.52 -2.50 -21.48
CA VAL A 165 -10.35 -1.61 -21.58
C VAL A 165 -9.11 -2.49 -21.63
N VAL A 166 -8.25 -2.20 -22.60
CA VAL A 166 -6.99 -2.90 -22.86
C VAL A 166 -5.89 -1.86 -22.93
N GLY A 167 -4.87 -1.99 -22.08
CA GLY A 167 -3.64 -1.20 -22.13
C GLY A 167 -2.76 -1.56 -23.35
N ASP A 168 -2.59 -2.87 -23.57
CA ASP A 168 -1.79 -3.55 -24.60
C ASP A 168 -0.29 -3.55 -24.28
N GLY A 169 0.43 -2.43 -24.29
CA GLY A 169 1.81 -2.50 -23.82
C GLY A 169 2.47 -1.15 -23.59
N GLY A 170 3.30 -1.08 -22.55
CA GLY A 170 3.68 0.17 -21.89
C GLY A 170 3.17 0.14 -20.44
N ASP A 171 3.56 1.12 -19.63
CA ASP A 171 3.06 1.21 -18.25
C ASP A 171 1.76 2.04 -18.24
N ASP A 172 0.61 1.37 -18.23
CA ASP A 172 -0.69 1.96 -18.48
C ASP A 172 -1.44 2.36 -17.20
N ALA A 173 -2.14 3.49 -17.26
CA ALA A 173 -2.95 4.00 -16.16
C ALA A 173 -4.45 3.90 -16.49
N VAL A 174 -5.11 2.84 -16.01
CA VAL A 174 -6.53 2.58 -16.28
C VAL A 174 -7.39 2.89 -15.05
N GLN A 175 -8.31 3.86 -15.19
CA GLN A 175 -9.27 4.25 -14.14
C GLN A 175 -10.71 4.16 -14.63
N VAL A 176 -11.49 3.30 -13.96
CA VAL A 176 -12.93 3.15 -14.20
C VAL A 176 -13.68 3.45 -12.91
N VAL A 177 -14.44 4.56 -12.90
CA VAL A 177 -14.96 5.16 -11.66
C VAL A 177 -16.46 5.46 -11.75
N ASN A 178 -17.24 5.03 -10.75
CA ASN A 178 -18.67 5.34 -10.62
C ASN A 178 -19.50 5.01 -11.88
N ASN A 179 -19.38 3.79 -12.43
CA ASN A 179 -20.17 3.38 -13.59
C ASN A 179 -21.23 2.31 -13.25
N ASP A 180 -22.32 2.33 -14.01
CA ASP A 180 -23.37 1.31 -13.99
C ASP A 180 -23.23 0.43 -15.23
N ILE A 181 -22.67 -0.78 -15.05
CA ILE A 181 -22.32 -1.72 -16.12
C ILE A 181 -23.23 -2.92 -16.01
N ARG A 182 -24.11 -3.13 -17.00
CA ARG A 182 -25.14 -4.16 -16.91
C ARG A 182 -24.61 -5.58 -17.00
N SER A 183 -23.58 -5.82 -17.81
CA SER A 183 -23.04 -7.16 -18.08
C SER A 183 -21.73 -7.37 -17.33
N PHE A 184 -20.59 -7.25 -17.98
CA PHE A 184 -19.28 -7.46 -17.35
C PHE A 184 -18.35 -6.27 -17.62
N LEU A 185 -17.37 -6.14 -16.74
CA LEU A 185 -16.25 -5.20 -16.83
C LEU A 185 -14.96 -6.02 -16.96
N LEU A 186 -14.20 -5.78 -18.03
CA LEU A 186 -12.87 -6.34 -18.25
C LEU A 186 -11.86 -5.20 -18.35
N LEU A 187 -10.84 -5.22 -17.49
CA LEU A 187 -9.68 -4.34 -17.52
C LEU A 187 -8.43 -5.22 -17.64
N THR A 188 -7.52 -4.86 -18.53
CA THR A 188 -6.25 -5.56 -18.73
C THR A 188 -5.14 -4.54 -18.99
N GLY A 189 -3.98 -4.74 -18.38
CA GLY A 189 -2.77 -3.96 -18.62
C GLY A 189 -1.95 -4.54 -19.78
N ASP A 190 -1.83 -5.87 -19.78
CA ASP A 190 -1.11 -6.73 -20.73
C ASP A 190 0.41 -6.71 -20.57
N GLY A 191 1.14 -5.62 -20.79
CA GLY A 191 2.60 -5.67 -20.61
C GLY A 191 3.25 -4.35 -20.28
N GLY A 192 3.99 -4.29 -19.18
CA GLY A 192 4.51 -3.07 -18.56
C GLY A 192 4.07 -3.02 -17.10
N ASP A 193 4.48 -2.00 -16.34
CA ASP A 193 4.09 -1.88 -14.94
C ASP A 193 2.76 -1.11 -14.83
N ASP A 194 1.62 -1.82 -14.84
CA ASP A 194 0.30 -1.22 -15.03
C ASP A 194 -0.40 -0.81 -13.72
N SER A 195 -1.14 0.30 -13.77
CA SER A 195 -2.00 0.76 -12.67
C SER A 195 -3.47 0.68 -13.06
N ILE A 196 -4.18 -0.32 -12.56
CA ILE A 196 -5.58 -0.60 -12.92
C ILE A 196 -6.50 -0.39 -11.72
N THR A 197 -7.43 0.56 -11.81
CA THR A 197 -8.39 0.89 -10.76
C THR A 197 -9.85 0.76 -11.22
N ALA A 198 -10.64 -0.01 -10.47
CA ALA A 198 -12.09 -0.08 -10.56
C ALA A 198 -12.74 0.40 -9.25
N ASP A 199 -13.26 1.63 -9.23
CA ASP A 199 -13.82 2.26 -8.02
C ASP A 199 -15.31 2.58 -8.16
N MET A 200 -16.11 2.33 -7.12
CA MET A 200 -17.55 2.60 -7.07
C MET A 200 -18.33 1.97 -8.24
N GLN A 201 -17.94 0.77 -8.68
CA GLN A 201 -18.60 0.10 -9.80
C GLN A 201 -19.88 -0.62 -9.38
N ARG A 202 -20.93 -0.52 -10.22
CA ARG A 202 -22.08 -1.42 -10.16
C ARG A 202 -22.08 -2.32 -11.40
N VAL A 203 -21.50 -3.50 -11.25
CA VAL A 203 -21.44 -4.51 -12.31
C VAL A 203 -22.56 -5.53 -12.12
N GLY A 204 -23.38 -5.71 -13.15
CA GLY A 204 -24.51 -6.63 -13.13
C GLY A 204 -24.13 -8.11 -13.30
N GLY A 205 -22.90 -8.38 -13.75
CA GLY A 205 -22.27 -9.68 -13.95
C GLY A 205 -20.86 -9.66 -13.39
N ASP A 206 -19.85 -9.91 -14.23
CA ASP A 206 -18.50 -10.25 -13.78
C ASP A 206 -17.57 -9.02 -13.82
N LEU A 207 -16.72 -8.89 -12.82
CA LEU A 207 -15.64 -7.91 -12.76
C LEU A 207 -14.30 -8.65 -12.90
N LEU A 208 -13.56 -8.34 -13.96
CA LEU A 208 -12.31 -9.01 -14.29
C LEU A 208 -11.19 -7.97 -14.42
N LEU A 209 -10.12 -8.17 -13.67
CA LEU A 209 -8.88 -7.40 -13.76
C LEU A 209 -7.73 -8.37 -14.05
N PHE A 210 -6.86 -7.99 -14.98
CA PHE A 210 -5.65 -8.69 -15.34
C PHE A 210 -4.51 -7.67 -15.37
N GLY A 211 -3.43 -7.91 -14.64
CA GLY A 211 -2.20 -7.14 -14.72
C GLY A 211 -1.53 -7.39 -16.07
N GLY A 212 -0.81 -8.50 -16.17
CA GLY A 212 -0.11 -8.88 -17.40
C GLY A 212 1.31 -9.34 -17.12
N ASP A 213 2.25 -8.91 -17.97
CA ASP A 213 3.67 -8.97 -17.68
C ASP A 213 4.09 -7.65 -17.00
N GLY A 214 4.81 -7.66 -15.89
CA GLY A 214 5.32 -6.44 -15.23
C GLY A 214 5.01 -6.41 -13.74
N HIS A 215 5.24 -5.27 -13.09
CA HIS A 215 4.87 -5.05 -11.69
C HIS A 215 3.56 -4.26 -11.61
N ASP A 216 2.43 -4.97 -11.48
CA ASP A 216 1.12 -4.38 -11.64
C ASP A 216 0.45 -3.98 -10.31
N ALA A 217 -0.20 -2.82 -10.30
CA ALA A 217 -1.04 -2.34 -9.21
C ALA A 217 -2.52 -2.47 -9.56
N LEU A 218 -3.19 -3.47 -9.01
CA LEU A 218 -4.60 -3.77 -9.23
C LEU A 218 -5.45 -3.32 -8.03
N ARG A 219 -6.37 -2.38 -8.23
CA ARG A 219 -7.21 -1.83 -7.16
C ARG A 219 -8.70 -1.92 -7.46
N VAL A 220 -9.46 -2.51 -6.53
CA VAL A 220 -10.92 -2.54 -6.58
C VAL A 220 -11.49 -1.99 -5.28
N THR A 221 -12.23 -0.88 -5.35
CA THR A 221 -12.83 -0.26 -4.16
C THR A 221 -14.31 0.03 -4.34
N ASN A 222 -15.08 -0.06 -3.25
CA ASN A 222 -16.50 0.34 -3.21
C ASN A 222 -17.36 -0.30 -4.32
N SER A 223 -16.99 -1.49 -4.79
CA SER A 223 -17.51 -2.06 -6.03
C SER A 223 -18.39 -3.28 -5.77
N ASN A 224 -19.36 -3.50 -6.65
CA ASN A 224 -20.32 -4.59 -6.56
C ASN A 224 -20.32 -5.39 -7.86
N SER A 225 -20.17 -6.71 -7.77
CA SER A 225 -20.29 -7.64 -8.90
C SER A 225 -21.01 -8.93 -8.49
N ASN A 226 -21.34 -9.79 -9.45
CA ASN A 226 -21.77 -11.15 -9.14
C ASN A 226 -20.54 -12.04 -8.90
N PHE A 227 -19.63 -12.03 -9.86
CA PHE A 227 -18.35 -12.74 -9.81
C PHE A 227 -17.21 -11.75 -9.92
N ALA A 228 -16.10 -12.08 -9.30
CA ALA A 228 -14.86 -11.34 -9.43
C ALA A 228 -13.70 -12.31 -9.72
N PHE A 229 -12.87 -11.95 -10.70
CA PHE A 229 -11.67 -12.69 -11.06
C PHE A 229 -10.52 -11.69 -11.22
N TYR A 230 -9.52 -11.80 -10.36
CA TYR A 230 -8.35 -10.92 -10.36
C TYR A 230 -7.10 -11.78 -10.59
N PHE A 231 -6.28 -11.35 -11.54
CA PHE A 231 -5.06 -12.02 -11.94
C PHE A 231 -3.94 -10.99 -12.02
N GLY A 232 -2.87 -11.17 -11.25
CA GLY A 232 -1.66 -10.35 -11.34
C GLY A 232 -0.96 -10.64 -12.65
N GLY A 233 -0.17 -11.72 -12.69
CA GLY A 233 0.47 -12.21 -13.89
C GLY A 233 1.91 -12.62 -13.67
N ASP A 234 2.81 -12.14 -14.53
CA ASP A 234 4.25 -12.35 -14.36
C ASP A 234 4.85 -11.07 -13.76
N GLY A 235 5.56 -11.18 -12.63
CA GLY A 235 6.20 -10.05 -11.94
C GLY A 235 5.52 -9.77 -10.60
N SER A 236 6.18 -8.99 -9.74
CA SER A 236 5.68 -8.69 -8.39
C SER A 236 4.48 -7.75 -8.41
N ASP A 237 3.29 -8.28 -8.11
CA ASP A 237 2.01 -7.59 -8.25
C ASP A 237 1.38 -7.20 -6.91
N ASP A 238 0.77 -6.02 -6.88
CA ASP A 238 0.01 -5.48 -5.75
C ASP A 238 -1.50 -5.50 -6.05
N LEU A 239 -2.24 -6.42 -5.45
CA LEU A 239 -3.70 -6.47 -5.50
C LEU A 239 -4.34 -5.94 -4.21
N ALA A 240 -5.14 -4.89 -4.32
CA ALA A 240 -5.93 -4.32 -3.22
C ALA A 240 -7.44 -4.34 -3.52
N VAL A 241 -8.23 -5.03 -2.70
CA VAL A 241 -9.69 -5.08 -2.79
C VAL A 241 -10.30 -4.60 -1.49
N ASP A 242 -11.02 -3.47 -1.51
CA ASP A 242 -11.58 -2.86 -0.30
C ASP A 242 -13.07 -2.48 -0.44
N GLN A 243 -13.81 -2.56 0.66
CA GLN A 243 -15.20 -2.08 0.79
C GLN A 243 -16.14 -2.58 -0.31
N SER A 244 -15.94 -3.81 -0.78
CA SER A 244 -16.61 -4.35 -1.96
C SER A 244 -17.49 -5.56 -1.65
N VAL A 245 -18.52 -5.76 -2.47
CA VAL A 245 -19.49 -6.86 -2.33
C VAL A 245 -19.50 -7.73 -3.57
N ILE A 246 -19.10 -8.99 -3.42
CA ILE A 246 -19.13 -10.00 -4.47
C ILE A 246 -20.25 -10.98 -4.14
N ARG A 247 -21.33 -11.00 -4.93
CA ARG A 247 -22.54 -11.77 -4.58
C ARG A 247 -22.34 -13.28 -4.63
N GLU A 248 -21.41 -13.75 -5.45
CA GLU A 248 -21.10 -15.18 -5.62
C GLU A 248 -19.65 -15.43 -5.23
N ASN A 249 -18.75 -15.61 -6.21
CA ASN A 249 -17.38 -16.03 -5.96
C ASN A 249 -16.38 -14.92 -6.27
N LEU A 250 -15.36 -14.81 -5.41
CA LEU A 250 -14.13 -14.07 -5.66
C LEU A 250 -13.00 -15.10 -5.88
N SER A 251 -12.30 -14.97 -7.01
CA SER A 251 -11.10 -15.72 -7.34
C SER A 251 -9.94 -14.76 -7.53
N VAL A 252 -8.86 -14.98 -6.78
CA VAL A 252 -7.60 -14.24 -6.85
C VAL A 252 -6.50 -15.22 -7.22
N HIS A 253 -5.63 -14.79 -8.14
CA HIS A 253 -4.45 -15.52 -8.59
C HIS A 253 -3.35 -14.47 -8.78
N LEU A 254 -2.27 -14.52 -8.02
CA LEU A 254 -1.25 -13.48 -8.11
C LEU A 254 -0.25 -13.79 -9.23
N GLY A 255 0.36 -14.98 -9.22
CA GLY A 255 1.05 -15.47 -10.40
C GLY A 255 2.48 -15.92 -10.12
N ASN A 256 3.46 -15.25 -10.74
CA ASN A 256 4.88 -15.53 -10.57
C ASN A 256 5.59 -14.31 -9.97
N ASP A 257 6.68 -14.57 -9.24
CA ASP A 257 7.46 -13.59 -8.47
C ASP A 257 6.74 -13.16 -7.18
N HIS A 258 7.23 -12.11 -6.50
CA HIS A 258 6.79 -11.75 -5.14
C HIS A 258 5.52 -10.91 -5.13
N ASP A 259 4.38 -11.49 -4.76
CA ASP A 259 3.09 -10.84 -4.88
C ASP A 259 2.42 -10.49 -3.54
N LEU A 260 1.49 -9.52 -3.57
CA LEU A 260 0.68 -9.14 -2.41
C LEU A 260 -0.81 -9.00 -2.76
N ALA A 261 -1.67 -9.76 -2.06
CA ALA A 261 -3.11 -9.57 -2.02
C ALA A 261 -3.57 -8.99 -0.66
N SER A 262 -4.15 -7.79 -0.68
CA SER A 262 -4.83 -7.19 0.48
C SER A 262 -6.34 -7.14 0.25
N LEU A 263 -7.08 -7.96 1.01
CA LEU A 263 -8.53 -8.11 0.92
C LEU A 263 -9.19 -7.57 2.19
N THR A 264 -9.80 -6.39 2.11
CA THR A 264 -10.29 -5.67 3.29
C THR A 264 -11.77 -5.30 3.21
N ASN A 265 -12.50 -5.41 4.32
CA ASN A 265 -13.91 -4.99 4.43
C ASN A 265 -14.81 -5.59 3.31
N LEU A 266 -14.67 -6.89 3.04
CA LEU A 266 -15.36 -7.55 1.92
C LEU A 266 -16.56 -8.38 2.38
N GLN A 267 -17.58 -8.44 1.54
CA GLN A 267 -18.68 -9.42 1.66
C GLN A 267 -18.72 -10.31 0.41
N ILE A 268 -18.49 -11.60 0.59
CA ILE A 268 -18.42 -12.59 -0.47
C ILE A 268 -19.52 -13.62 -0.24
N GLY A 269 -20.46 -13.74 -1.18
CA GLY A 269 -21.69 -14.50 -0.94
C GLY A 269 -21.53 -16.02 -0.92
N GLN A 270 -20.55 -16.58 -1.65
CA GLN A 270 -20.36 -18.03 -1.76
C GLN A 270 -18.94 -18.49 -1.46
N MET A 271 -17.95 -18.14 -2.28
CA MET A 271 -16.59 -18.66 -2.14
C MET A 271 -15.55 -17.58 -2.33
N LEU A 272 -14.57 -17.56 -1.43
CA LEU A 272 -13.29 -16.88 -1.63
C LEU A 272 -12.24 -17.94 -1.95
N TYR A 273 -11.64 -17.83 -3.13
CA TYR A 273 -10.44 -18.56 -3.52
C TYR A 273 -9.32 -17.55 -3.76
N ALA A 274 -8.19 -17.69 -3.09
CA ALA A 274 -6.99 -16.91 -3.36
C ALA A 274 -5.78 -17.84 -3.48
N ASN A 275 -4.97 -17.61 -4.50
CA ASN A 275 -3.73 -18.31 -4.79
C ASN A 275 -2.62 -17.29 -4.97
N ALA A 276 -1.55 -17.45 -4.20
CA ALA A 276 -0.37 -16.61 -4.26
C ALA A 276 0.40 -16.99 -5.54
N GLY A 277 0.96 -18.19 -5.61
CA GLY A 277 1.53 -18.72 -6.85
C GLY A 277 2.99 -19.13 -6.65
N TRP A 278 3.90 -18.58 -7.44
CA TRP A 278 5.32 -18.87 -7.31
C TRP A 278 6.05 -17.63 -6.83
N GLY A 279 6.67 -17.67 -5.67
CA GLY A 279 7.30 -16.50 -5.08
C GLY A 279 7.15 -16.51 -3.57
N ASN A 280 7.67 -15.49 -2.90
CA ASN A 280 7.38 -15.32 -1.48
C ASN A 280 6.24 -14.32 -1.36
N ASP A 281 5.02 -14.81 -1.21
CA ASP A 281 3.83 -14.02 -1.44
C ASP A 281 3.08 -13.68 -0.15
N GLY A 282 2.23 -12.66 -0.21
CA GLY A 282 1.36 -12.24 0.88
C GLY A 282 -0.12 -12.34 0.52
N ILE A 283 -0.90 -13.03 1.34
CA ILE A 283 -2.38 -12.99 1.27
C ILE A 283 -2.93 -12.51 2.61
N GLY A 284 -3.51 -11.31 2.63
CA GLY A 284 -4.12 -10.68 3.79
C GLY A 284 -5.62 -10.55 3.70
N LEU A 285 -6.31 -11.05 4.72
CA LEU A 285 -7.74 -10.86 4.91
C LEU A 285 -7.95 -9.98 6.16
N SER A 286 -8.69 -8.88 6.02
CA SER A 286 -9.06 -8.01 7.15
C SER A 286 -10.54 -7.65 7.10
N ALA A 287 -11.30 -8.01 8.14
CA ALA A 287 -12.75 -7.75 8.20
C ALA A 287 -13.52 -8.31 6.97
N VAL A 288 -13.21 -9.56 6.59
CA VAL A 288 -13.80 -10.24 5.43
C VAL A 288 -14.89 -11.21 5.88
N GLU A 289 -16.07 -11.15 5.25
CA GLU A 289 -17.19 -12.08 5.44
C GLU A 289 -17.33 -13.00 4.21
N VAL A 290 -17.20 -14.31 4.41
CA VAL A 290 -17.39 -15.34 3.36
C VAL A 290 -18.61 -16.19 3.70
N GLY A 291 -19.67 -16.04 2.89
CA GLY A 291 -20.96 -16.72 3.02
C GLY A 291 -20.93 -18.25 2.82
N GLY A 292 -19.83 -18.79 2.28
CA GLY A 292 -19.60 -20.22 2.14
C GLY A 292 -18.13 -20.56 2.41
N HIS A 293 -17.41 -21.05 1.40
CA HIS A 293 -16.08 -21.64 1.59
C HIS A 293 -14.95 -20.62 1.42
N LEU A 294 -13.94 -20.75 2.27
CA LEU A 294 -12.67 -20.04 2.15
C LEU A 294 -11.57 -21.02 1.73
N ILE A 295 -10.83 -20.69 0.68
CA ILE A 295 -9.66 -21.44 0.23
C ILE A 295 -8.52 -20.45 -0.03
N LEU A 296 -7.44 -20.57 0.72
CA LEU A 296 -6.22 -19.78 0.59
C LEU A 296 -5.05 -20.72 0.30
N LYS A 297 -4.17 -20.32 -0.61
CA LYS A 297 -3.04 -21.12 -1.10
C LYS A 297 -1.81 -20.23 -1.26
N GLY A 298 -0.71 -20.59 -0.60
CA GLY A 298 0.63 -20.02 -0.82
C GLY A 298 1.20 -20.51 -2.15
N ASP A 299 1.25 -21.84 -2.32
CA ASP A 299 1.85 -22.57 -3.45
C ASP A 299 3.40 -22.73 -3.27
N ASP A 300 4.27 -22.19 -4.14
CA ASP A 300 5.73 -22.41 -4.05
C ASP A 300 6.46 -21.13 -3.60
N GLY A 301 7.14 -21.17 -2.44
CA GLY A 301 8.00 -20.13 -1.89
C GLY A 301 7.69 -19.87 -0.41
N ASP A 302 8.31 -18.86 0.19
CA ASP A 302 8.14 -18.59 1.63
C ASP A 302 6.96 -17.62 1.84
N ASP A 303 5.74 -18.16 2.01
CA ASP A 303 4.50 -17.39 1.93
C ASP A 303 3.95 -16.92 3.28
N VAL A 304 3.17 -15.84 3.27
CA VAL A 304 2.44 -15.34 4.43
C VAL A 304 0.95 -15.22 4.17
N ILE A 305 0.16 -15.95 4.96
CA ILE A 305 -1.29 -15.90 4.92
C ILE A 305 -1.83 -15.34 6.25
N GLY A 306 -2.33 -14.11 6.21
CA GLY A 306 -2.89 -13.39 7.36
C GLY A 306 -4.41 -13.37 7.37
N LEU A 307 -5.03 -13.73 8.49
CA LEU A 307 -6.48 -13.64 8.72
C LEU A 307 -6.77 -12.79 9.94
N ALA A 308 -7.43 -11.66 9.72
CA ALA A 308 -7.76 -10.70 10.76
C ALA A 308 -9.25 -10.33 10.74
N GLY A 309 -9.99 -10.59 11.81
CA GLY A 309 -11.43 -10.28 11.87
C GLY A 309 -12.27 -10.95 10.76
N THR A 310 -11.89 -12.13 10.31
CA THR A 310 -12.53 -12.86 9.21
C THR A 310 -13.68 -13.73 9.71
N LEU A 311 -14.84 -13.68 9.04
CA LEU A 311 -16.01 -14.54 9.29
C LEU A 311 -16.22 -15.50 8.13
N VAL A 312 -16.20 -16.81 8.40
CA VAL A 312 -16.45 -17.85 7.39
C VAL A 312 -17.64 -18.72 7.79
N HIS A 313 -18.67 -18.72 6.95
CA HIS A 313 -19.93 -19.47 7.16
C HIS A 313 -19.89 -20.92 6.67
N GLY A 314 -18.86 -21.32 5.93
CA GLY A 314 -18.60 -22.68 5.45
C GLY A 314 -17.23 -23.19 5.92
N GLU A 315 -16.69 -24.18 5.23
CA GLU A 315 -15.36 -24.73 5.55
C GLU A 315 -14.25 -23.77 5.10
N ALA A 316 -13.22 -23.66 5.92
CA ALA A 316 -12.01 -22.89 5.63
C ALA A 316 -10.82 -23.84 5.40
N PHE A 317 -10.12 -23.63 4.30
CA PHE A 317 -8.92 -24.36 3.93
C PHE A 317 -7.79 -23.36 3.68
N VAL A 318 -6.68 -23.54 4.38
CA VAL A 318 -5.44 -22.80 4.18
C VAL A 318 -4.36 -23.80 3.83
N TYR A 319 -3.71 -23.60 2.69
CA TYR A 319 -2.60 -24.40 2.21
C TYR A 319 -1.40 -23.46 2.07
N ALA A 320 -0.32 -23.71 2.80
CA ALA A 320 0.90 -22.93 2.63
C ALA A 320 1.76 -23.53 1.50
N ASP A 321 1.82 -24.87 1.45
CA ASP A 321 2.37 -25.69 0.36
C ASP A 321 3.90 -25.87 0.43
N LEU A 322 4.75 -25.27 -0.42
CA LEU A 322 6.20 -25.53 -0.45
C LEU A 322 7.02 -24.30 -0.08
N GLY A 323 7.65 -24.28 1.09
CA GLY A 323 8.58 -23.22 1.51
C GLY A 323 8.50 -23.03 3.03
N ASP A 324 9.24 -22.08 3.58
CA ASP A 324 9.18 -21.78 5.02
C ASP A 324 8.05 -20.76 5.29
N ASP A 325 6.83 -21.27 5.45
CA ASP A 325 5.61 -20.45 5.42
C ASP A 325 5.12 -19.95 6.79
N ALA A 326 4.30 -18.89 6.78
CA ALA A 326 3.57 -18.42 7.96
C ALA A 326 2.06 -18.28 7.72
N VAL A 327 1.25 -18.87 8.62
CA VAL A 327 -0.20 -18.64 8.69
C VAL A 327 -0.53 -17.96 10.01
N VAL A 328 -1.11 -16.76 9.93
CA VAL A 328 -1.33 -15.90 11.10
C VAL A 328 -2.81 -15.60 11.27
N PHE A 329 -3.34 -15.91 12.45
CA PHE A 329 -4.67 -15.52 12.91
C PHE A 329 -4.52 -14.42 13.94
N SER A 330 -5.06 -13.24 13.65
CA SER A 330 -5.01 -12.08 14.54
C SER A 330 -6.39 -11.45 14.76
N ASP A 331 -6.55 -10.81 15.91
CA ASP A 331 -7.74 -10.00 16.17
C ASP A 331 -7.61 -8.63 15.51
N THR A 332 -8.74 -8.04 15.16
CA THR A 332 -8.83 -6.63 14.74
C THR A 332 -9.62 -5.84 15.78
N PRO A 333 -9.45 -4.51 15.84
CA PRO A 333 -10.34 -3.67 16.67
C PRO A 333 -11.82 -3.84 16.34
N THR A 334 -12.15 -4.30 15.14
CA THR A 334 -13.50 -4.46 14.61
C THR A 334 -14.07 -5.88 14.75
N GLY A 335 -13.25 -6.88 15.11
CA GLY A 335 -13.72 -8.25 15.30
C GLY A 335 -12.62 -9.29 15.46
N VAL A 336 -13.01 -10.44 16.01
CA VAL A 336 -12.21 -11.67 16.11
C VAL A 336 -12.48 -12.57 14.91
N ASN A 337 -11.55 -13.47 14.56
CA ASN A 337 -11.85 -14.46 13.53
C ASN A 337 -12.92 -15.45 14.02
N THR A 338 -13.89 -15.76 13.15
CA THR A 338 -15.03 -16.64 13.44
C THR A 338 -15.22 -17.63 12.29
N PHE A 339 -15.10 -18.92 12.59
CA PHE A 339 -15.29 -20.01 11.63
C PHE A 339 -16.46 -20.89 12.07
N GLU A 340 -17.53 -20.89 11.29
CA GLU A 340 -18.76 -21.62 11.64
C GLU A 340 -18.71 -23.12 11.33
N TRP A 341 -17.74 -23.58 10.52
CA TRP A 341 -17.49 -24.99 10.22
C TRP A 341 -16.03 -25.38 10.44
N ASN A 342 -15.65 -26.54 9.90
CA ASN A 342 -14.30 -27.07 10.03
C ASN A 342 -13.30 -26.11 9.39
N THR A 343 -12.21 -25.90 10.11
CA THR A 343 -11.04 -25.16 9.61
C THR A 343 -9.88 -26.14 9.46
N PHE A 344 -9.22 -26.07 8.32
CA PHE A 344 -8.07 -26.90 7.98
C PHE A 344 -6.90 -26.00 7.58
N VAL A 345 -5.76 -26.19 8.22
CA VAL A 345 -4.49 -25.54 7.87
C VAL A 345 -3.50 -26.64 7.54
N TYR A 346 -2.92 -26.58 6.34
CA TYR A 346 -1.91 -27.51 5.83
C TYR A 346 -0.66 -26.71 5.49
N MET A 347 0.41 -26.90 6.24
CA MET A 347 1.63 -26.12 6.01
C MET A 347 2.47 -26.71 4.86
N GLY A 348 2.59 -28.02 4.76
CA GLY A 348 3.38 -28.63 3.67
C GLY A 348 4.88 -28.69 4.02
N PRO A 349 5.81 -28.94 3.08
CA PRO A 349 7.23 -29.07 3.42
C PRO A 349 7.93 -27.72 3.66
N GLY A 350 8.53 -27.55 4.84
CA GLY A 350 9.24 -26.33 5.22
C GLY A 350 9.39 -26.19 6.72
N ASN A 351 10.02 -25.12 7.19
CA ASN A 351 10.04 -24.74 8.60
C ASN A 351 8.90 -23.76 8.90
N ASP A 352 7.69 -24.29 8.97
CA ASP A 352 6.52 -23.43 8.93
C ASP A 352 6.08 -22.94 10.30
N VAL A 353 5.30 -21.85 10.33
CA VAL A 353 4.72 -21.30 11.55
C VAL A 353 3.21 -21.10 11.40
N VAL A 354 2.46 -21.62 12.36
CA VAL A 354 1.07 -21.19 12.60
C VAL A 354 1.03 -20.35 13.85
N ASP A 355 0.61 -19.09 13.72
CA ASP A 355 0.43 -18.18 14.84
C ASP A 355 -1.05 -17.85 15.06
N MET A 356 -1.50 -17.96 16.31
CA MET A 356 -2.86 -17.66 16.74
C MET A 356 -2.80 -16.68 17.93
N CYS A 357 -2.77 -15.38 17.61
CA CYS A 357 -2.84 -14.30 18.60
C CYS A 357 -4.29 -13.84 18.79
N GLY A 358 -4.73 -13.72 20.05
CA GLY A 358 -6.11 -13.34 20.41
C GLY A 358 -7.09 -14.50 20.51
N VAL A 359 -8.37 -14.20 20.72
CA VAL A 359 -9.43 -15.21 20.90
C VAL A 359 -10.20 -15.44 19.62
N HIS A 360 -9.88 -16.52 18.90
CA HIS A 360 -10.64 -16.92 17.72
C HIS A 360 -11.74 -17.92 18.07
N HIS A 361 -12.87 -17.83 17.36
CA HIS A 361 -14.00 -18.73 17.54
C HIS A 361 -14.08 -19.75 16.41
N PHE A 362 -13.98 -21.03 16.75
CA PHE A 362 -14.15 -22.16 15.84
C PHE A 362 -15.34 -22.98 16.28
N ALA A 363 -16.48 -22.87 15.62
CA ALA A 363 -17.70 -23.56 16.04
C ALA A 363 -17.61 -25.10 15.92
N HIS A 364 -16.71 -25.60 15.05
CA HIS A 364 -16.49 -27.03 14.79
C HIS A 364 -15.01 -27.41 14.95
N ASP A 365 -14.52 -28.38 14.15
CA ASP A 365 -13.16 -28.92 14.30
C ASP A 365 -12.12 -27.93 13.75
N LEU A 366 -11.05 -27.72 14.51
CA LEU A 366 -9.83 -27.06 14.07
C LEU A 366 -8.76 -28.11 13.80
N ASN A 367 -8.31 -28.22 12.56
CA ASN A 367 -7.36 -29.22 12.11
C ASN A 367 -6.10 -28.55 11.58
N LEU A 368 -4.98 -28.72 12.28
CA LEU A 368 -3.68 -28.15 11.94
C LEU A 368 -2.74 -29.29 11.58
N TYR A 369 -2.25 -29.26 10.34
CA TYR A 369 -1.32 -30.24 9.79
C TYR A 369 -0.01 -29.56 9.39
N GLY A 370 1.03 -29.85 10.15
CA GLY A 370 2.40 -29.52 9.78
C GLY A 370 2.89 -30.40 8.63
N GLY A 371 4.06 -30.04 8.13
CA GLY A 371 4.82 -30.73 7.13
C GLY A 371 5.34 -32.11 7.50
N TYR A 372 5.75 -32.83 6.45
CA TYR A 372 6.48 -34.09 6.59
C TYR A 372 8.01 -33.89 6.52
N ARG A 373 8.48 -32.65 6.37
CA ARG A 373 9.89 -32.23 6.33
C ARG A 373 10.01 -30.82 6.87
N GLY A 374 10.93 -30.61 7.80
CA GLY A 374 11.21 -29.32 8.44
C GLY A 374 10.84 -29.33 9.92
N THR A 375 10.95 -28.17 10.56
CA THR A 375 10.61 -27.96 11.99
C THR A 375 9.47 -26.97 12.14
N ASP A 376 8.25 -27.45 11.93
CA ASP A 376 7.06 -26.62 12.00
C ASP A 376 6.67 -26.32 13.45
N ARG A 377 6.23 -25.08 13.67
CA ARG A 377 5.87 -24.52 14.97
C ARG A 377 4.43 -24.05 14.99
N ILE A 378 3.86 -24.10 16.18
CA ILE A 378 2.56 -23.52 16.47
C ILE A 378 2.67 -22.64 17.72
N LEU A 379 2.21 -21.40 17.58
CA LEU A 379 2.14 -20.40 18.64
C LEU A 379 0.66 -20.13 18.93
N VAL A 380 0.27 -20.23 20.20
CA VAL A 380 -1.10 -19.98 20.66
C VAL A 380 -1.04 -19.18 21.96
N GLU A 381 -1.36 -17.90 21.88
CA GLU A 381 -1.21 -16.99 23.03
C GLU A 381 -2.40 -17.02 23.98
N GLU A 382 -3.60 -17.18 23.45
CA GLU A 382 -4.84 -17.16 24.22
C GLU A 382 -5.66 -18.44 24.05
N THR A 383 -6.62 -18.63 24.97
CA THR A 383 -7.52 -19.79 24.91
C THR A 383 -8.47 -19.64 23.73
N GLN A 384 -8.29 -20.47 22.71
CA GLN A 384 -9.17 -20.53 21.55
C GLN A 384 -10.53 -21.13 21.91
N ASP A 385 -11.63 -20.54 21.44
CA ASP A 385 -12.98 -21.06 21.65
C ASP A 385 -13.32 -22.06 20.55
N VAL A 386 -12.99 -23.34 20.78
CA VAL A 386 -13.24 -24.42 19.83
C VAL A 386 -14.42 -25.28 20.31
N GLY A 387 -15.52 -25.22 19.57
CA GLY A 387 -16.74 -26.00 19.83
C GLY A 387 -16.62 -27.48 19.45
N GLY A 388 -15.71 -27.82 18.53
CA GLY A 388 -15.40 -29.19 18.09
C GLY A 388 -14.12 -29.76 18.70
N ASN A 389 -13.43 -30.61 17.94
CA ASN A 389 -12.13 -31.16 18.29
C ASN A 389 -11.00 -30.26 17.76
N VAL A 390 -9.90 -30.23 18.50
CA VAL A 390 -8.63 -29.70 18.01
C VAL A 390 -7.73 -30.89 17.64
N LEU A 391 -7.37 -30.99 16.37
CA LEU A 391 -6.40 -31.97 15.88
C LEU A 391 -5.13 -31.24 15.44
N ILE A 392 -4.01 -31.54 16.08
CA ILE A 392 -2.69 -31.04 15.72
C ILE A 392 -1.81 -32.23 15.37
N SER A 393 -1.22 -32.21 14.18
CA SER A 393 -0.29 -33.24 13.69
C SER A 393 0.85 -32.59 12.92
N GLY A 394 2.02 -33.22 12.88
CA GLY A 394 3.19 -32.68 12.16
C GLY A 394 4.02 -31.67 12.96
N PHE A 395 3.38 -30.84 13.79
CA PHE A 395 4.06 -29.81 14.57
C PHE A 395 4.93 -30.34 15.72
N GLU A 396 6.08 -29.71 15.93
CA GLU A 396 6.83 -29.84 17.18
C GLU A 396 6.13 -29.00 18.26
N GLN A 397 5.34 -29.67 19.10
CA GLN A 397 4.59 -29.00 20.17
C GLN A 397 5.54 -28.46 21.25
N GLN A 398 5.88 -27.17 21.21
CA GLN A 398 6.49 -26.50 22.37
C GLN A 398 5.43 -26.26 23.45
N ASN A 399 5.18 -27.29 24.27
CA ASN A 399 4.63 -27.05 25.60
C ASN A 399 5.77 -26.56 26.51
N ASP A 400 6.16 -25.29 26.42
CA ASP A 400 7.15 -24.76 27.36
C ASP A 400 6.82 -23.36 27.90
N THR A 401 6.49 -23.35 29.19
CA THR A 401 6.53 -22.20 30.10
C THR A 401 7.95 -21.66 30.35
N THR A 402 8.94 -22.03 29.54
CA THR A 402 10.31 -21.54 29.56
C THR A 402 10.92 -21.58 28.15
N VAL A 403 11.02 -20.42 27.51
CA VAL A 403 11.64 -20.24 26.18
C VAL A 403 13.16 -20.48 26.25
N PRO A 404 13.75 -21.22 25.28
CA PRO A 404 15.08 -20.81 24.80
C PRO A 404 15.22 -20.85 23.26
N GLN A 405 15.60 -19.68 22.74
CA GLN A 405 16.58 -19.40 21.68
C GLN A 405 16.53 -20.29 20.42
N ARG A 406 15.74 -19.81 19.45
CA ARG A 406 16.05 -19.71 18.00
C ARG A 406 14.74 -19.48 17.24
N VAL A 407 14.18 -18.28 17.41
CA VAL A 407 12.99 -17.77 16.68
C VAL A 407 13.37 -16.53 15.85
N ASP A 408 14.66 -16.19 15.83
CA ASP A 408 15.18 -14.86 15.48
C ASP A 408 15.18 -14.55 13.96
N GLU A 409 14.58 -15.41 13.14
CA GLU A 409 14.54 -15.24 11.68
C GLU A 409 13.09 -15.10 11.14
N LEU A 410 12.01 -15.11 11.96
CA LEU A 410 10.63 -15.23 11.43
C LEU A 410 9.51 -14.30 11.96
N VAL A 411 9.79 -13.16 12.59
CA VAL A 411 8.80 -12.44 13.41
C VAL A 411 8.09 -11.20 12.81
N GLY A 412 8.40 -10.68 11.64
CA GLY A 412 7.94 -9.37 11.12
C GLY A 412 8.04 -9.15 9.62
N LEU A 413 7.50 -10.12 8.91
CA LEU A 413 6.69 -9.81 7.74
C LEU A 413 5.36 -9.09 8.10
N LEU A 414 5.00 -8.93 9.38
CA LEU A 414 3.66 -8.46 9.77
C LEU A 414 3.50 -6.94 9.93
N GLY A 415 4.60 -6.18 10.08
CA GLY A 415 4.56 -4.72 10.15
C GLY A 415 4.27 -4.02 8.81
N GLN A 416 4.39 -4.74 7.70
CA GLN A 416 4.21 -4.21 6.33
C GLN A 416 2.93 -4.68 5.62
N PHE A 417 1.97 -5.30 6.32
CA PHE A 417 0.68 -5.69 5.70
C PHE A 417 -0.10 -4.52 5.06
N PHE A 418 0.35 -3.27 5.26
CA PHE A 418 -0.15 -2.05 4.62
C PHE A 418 0.89 -1.18 3.88
N ALA A 419 2.13 -1.62 3.61
CA ALA A 419 3.09 -0.85 2.82
C ALA A 419 4.17 -1.71 2.12
N GLY A 420 3.89 -2.20 0.91
CA GLY A 420 4.83 -2.57 -0.17
C GLY A 420 6.03 -3.46 0.18
N ILE A 421 5.98 -4.73 -0.21
CA ILE A 421 7.00 -5.75 0.06
C ILE A 421 8.32 -5.45 -0.70
N SER A 422 9.42 -5.28 0.04
CA SER A 422 10.79 -5.48 -0.44
C SER A 422 11.71 -5.84 0.74
N ASP A 423 12.20 -7.08 0.72
CA ASP A 423 13.28 -7.68 1.51
C ASP A 423 13.09 -7.73 3.05
N THR A 424 12.84 -8.94 3.55
CA THR A 424 12.65 -9.33 4.96
C THR A 424 13.70 -8.73 5.92
N PRO A 425 13.28 -8.22 7.09
CA PRO A 425 13.36 -9.03 8.30
C PRO A 425 12.22 -8.74 9.28
N LEU A 426 11.33 -9.69 9.27
CA LEU A 426 10.98 -10.51 10.41
C LEU A 426 11.09 -9.98 11.90
N GLY A 427 10.59 -8.78 12.29
CA GLY A 427 10.13 -8.44 13.69
C GLY A 427 8.77 -7.68 13.92
N ASN A 428 7.70 -8.37 14.35
CA ASN A 428 6.55 -8.03 15.22
C ASN A 428 5.48 -9.17 15.28
N LEU A 429 5.63 -10.13 16.21
CA LEU A 429 4.56 -11.02 16.67
C LEU A 429 4.32 -10.75 18.16
N CYS A 430 3.22 -10.06 18.42
CA CYS A 430 2.49 -10.01 19.69
C CYS A 430 3.23 -9.45 20.95
N GLY A 431 4.36 -8.77 20.77
CA GLY A 431 5.00 -7.88 21.78
C GLY A 431 5.18 -6.44 21.26
N ASN A 432 5.31 -5.47 22.15
CA ASN A 432 5.61 -4.07 21.80
C ASN A 432 6.91 -3.96 20.96
N GLY A 433 6.78 -3.90 19.62
CA GLY A 433 7.72 -3.31 18.65
C GLY A 433 9.21 -3.45 18.95
N GLY A 434 9.80 -4.63 18.70
CA GLY A 434 11.24 -4.84 18.84
C GLY A 434 12.10 -4.08 17.81
N LEU A 435 13.42 -4.10 17.99
CA LEU A 435 14.37 -3.54 17.01
C LEU A 435 14.39 -4.38 15.73
N ALA A 436 14.34 -3.73 14.57
CA ALA A 436 14.31 -4.35 13.25
C ALA A 436 15.72 -4.51 12.63
N GLY A 437 15.95 -5.65 11.97
CA GLY A 437 17.13 -5.94 11.12
C GLY A 437 18.29 -6.65 11.79
N GLU A 438 19.10 -7.38 10.99
CA GLU A 438 20.34 -8.06 11.45
C GLU A 438 21.47 -7.08 11.81
N ASN A 439 21.44 -5.88 11.21
CA ASN A 439 22.35 -4.75 11.47
C ASN A 439 21.53 -3.51 11.84
N PRO A 440 20.89 -3.50 13.02
CA PRO A 440 20.03 -2.40 13.43
C PRO A 440 20.86 -1.11 13.57
N GLN A 441 20.37 -0.03 12.95
CA GLN A 441 20.91 1.31 13.09
C GLN A 441 19.98 2.14 13.95
N VAL A 442 20.29 2.24 15.24
CA VAL A 442 19.41 2.80 16.25
C VAL A 442 19.72 4.28 16.48
N VAL A 443 18.68 5.12 16.44
CA VAL A 443 18.72 6.51 16.92
C VAL A 443 17.81 6.61 18.14
N LEU A 444 18.41 6.88 19.30
CA LEU A 444 17.66 7.21 20.52
C LEU A 444 17.40 8.71 20.54
N VAL A 445 16.13 9.10 20.55
CA VAL A 445 15.71 10.50 20.67
C VAL A 445 15.31 10.75 22.12
N VAL A 446 16.10 11.53 22.84
CA VAL A 446 15.98 11.71 24.29
C VAL A 446 15.54 13.12 24.62
N ASP A 447 14.39 13.26 25.29
CA ASP A 447 13.95 14.52 25.84
C ASP A 447 14.84 14.98 26.99
N VAL A 448 15.46 16.15 26.83
CA VAL A 448 16.24 16.81 27.88
C VAL A 448 15.63 18.17 28.23
N SER A 449 14.32 18.35 27.98
CA SER A 449 13.59 19.55 28.36
C SER A 449 13.50 19.70 29.88
N GLY A 450 13.06 20.86 30.36
CA GLY A 450 13.08 21.15 31.80
C GLY A 450 12.16 20.26 32.64
N SER A 451 11.13 19.63 32.04
CA SER A 451 10.24 18.72 32.75
C SER A 451 10.94 17.44 33.21
N THR A 452 12.00 17.02 32.51
CA THR A 452 12.70 15.77 32.85
C THR A 452 13.48 15.85 34.17
N THR A 453 13.60 17.06 34.75
CA THR A 453 14.19 17.27 36.09
C THR A 453 13.23 16.95 37.26
N ASN A 454 11.99 16.58 36.97
CA ASN A 454 11.03 16.16 37.99
C ASN A 454 11.36 14.76 38.52
N ASP A 455 10.99 14.50 39.78
CA ASP A 455 11.12 13.18 40.40
C ASP A 455 10.40 12.09 39.60
N PHE A 456 11.02 10.93 39.44
CA PHE A 456 10.41 9.74 38.85
C PHE A 456 10.30 8.61 39.88
N GLN A 457 9.24 7.83 39.79
CA GLN A 457 8.99 6.74 40.74
C GLN A 457 9.59 5.42 40.24
N GLY A 458 9.75 4.43 41.12
CA GLY A 458 10.35 3.14 40.81
C GLY A 458 11.57 2.87 41.67
N THR A 459 12.39 1.90 41.28
CA THR A 459 13.70 1.67 41.90
C THR A 459 14.60 2.91 41.70
N PRO A 460 15.14 3.49 42.79
CA PRO A 460 16.07 4.61 42.71
C PRO A 460 17.33 4.27 41.91
N VAL A 461 17.70 5.14 40.98
CA VAL A 461 18.90 5.04 40.12
C VAL A 461 20.00 6.01 40.53
N GLY A 462 19.69 6.98 41.39
CA GLY A 462 20.62 8.02 41.82
C GLY A 462 20.72 9.18 40.84
N ASP A 463 21.80 9.94 40.97
CA ASP A 463 22.19 11.06 40.10
C ASP A 463 23.16 10.50 39.04
N ILE A 464 22.61 10.16 37.87
CA ILE A 464 23.36 9.47 36.80
C ILE A 464 24.26 10.46 36.07
N ASN A 465 23.78 11.69 35.85
CA ASN A 465 24.46 12.70 35.04
C ASN A 465 25.33 13.70 35.84
N GLY A 466 25.30 13.63 37.17
CA GLY A 466 26.07 14.48 38.07
C GLY A 466 25.56 15.93 38.14
N ASP A 467 24.30 16.19 37.81
CA ASP A 467 23.72 17.54 37.83
C ASP A 467 23.27 18.00 39.22
N GLY A 468 23.29 17.09 40.20
CA GLY A 468 22.95 17.34 41.60
C GLY A 468 21.49 17.09 41.95
N PHE A 469 20.67 16.67 40.99
CA PHE A 469 19.35 16.09 41.21
C PHE A 469 19.46 14.57 41.03
N ALA A 470 18.74 13.81 41.84
CA ALA A 470 18.80 12.35 41.81
C ALA A 470 17.39 11.79 41.63
N ASP A 471 17.30 10.63 40.98
CA ASP A 471 16.05 9.92 40.74
C ASP A 471 15.03 10.77 39.95
N THR A 472 15.53 11.62 39.04
CA THR A 472 14.69 12.38 38.11
C THR A 472 14.21 11.51 36.93
N ILE A 473 13.28 12.04 36.13
CA ILE A 473 12.88 11.40 34.87
C ILE A 473 14.08 11.23 33.95
N LEU A 474 14.92 12.26 33.84
CA LEU A 474 16.16 12.18 33.05
C LEU A 474 17.11 11.12 33.62
N ASP A 475 17.30 11.03 34.94
CA ASP A 475 18.14 9.96 35.51
C ASP A 475 17.62 8.57 35.17
N ALA A 476 16.30 8.38 35.19
CA ALA A 476 15.67 7.12 34.81
C ALA A 476 15.82 6.83 33.30
N GLU A 477 15.68 7.83 32.44
CA GLU A 477 15.97 7.74 31.00
C GLU A 477 17.41 7.33 30.75
N LEU A 478 18.38 8.02 31.37
CA LEU A 478 19.80 7.70 31.21
C LEU A 478 20.13 6.29 31.71
N ALA A 479 19.60 5.90 32.88
CA ALA A 479 19.79 4.55 33.41
C ALA A 479 19.20 3.48 32.47
N ALA A 480 18.00 3.72 31.94
CA ALA A 480 17.32 2.77 31.05
C ALA A 480 18.02 2.64 29.70
N ILE A 481 18.47 3.75 29.09
CA ILE A 481 19.20 3.68 27.81
C ILE A 481 20.62 3.12 27.97
N ILE A 482 21.27 3.30 29.13
CA ILE A 482 22.54 2.61 29.44
C ILE A 482 22.30 1.09 29.55
N ALA A 483 21.24 0.66 30.24
CA ALA A 483 20.88 -0.75 30.32
C ALA A 483 20.50 -1.34 28.95
N PHE A 484 19.77 -0.58 28.13
CA PHE A 484 19.47 -0.91 26.74
C PHE A 484 20.76 -1.09 25.92
N HIS A 485 21.71 -0.16 26.04
CA HIS A 485 23.00 -0.23 25.35
C HIS A 485 23.80 -1.48 25.74
N GLU A 486 23.84 -1.84 27.03
CA GLU A 486 24.50 -3.06 27.48
C GLU A 486 23.90 -4.31 26.84
N GLN A 487 22.57 -4.37 26.74
CA GLN A 487 21.87 -5.45 26.04
C GLN A 487 22.14 -5.42 24.53
N PHE A 488 22.15 -4.24 23.92
CA PHE A 488 22.44 -4.05 22.50
C PHE A 488 23.85 -4.55 22.13
N ALA A 489 24.84 -4.22 22.96
CA ALA A 489 26.21 -4.71 22.79
C ALA A 489 26.33 -6.23 23.03
N ALA A 490 25.47 -6.81 23.89
CA ALA A 490 25.46 -8.24 24.19
C ALA A 490 24.67 -9.09 23.19
N ALA A 491 23.72 -8.49 22.46
CA ALA A 491 22.81 -9.18 21.53
C ALA A 491 23.52 -9.80 20.31
N GLY A 492 24.77 -9.42 20.05
CA GLY A 492 25.58 -10.06 19.00
C GLY A 492 25.21 -9.65 17.58
N PHE A 493 24.58 -8.49 17.41
CA PHE A 493 24.27 -7.91 16.10
C PHE A 493 25.51 -7.77 15.20
N GLY A 494 25.27 -7.78 13.89
CA GLY A 494 26.34 -7.78 12.90
C GLY A 494 27.22 -6.51 12.95
N PRO A 495 28.36 -6.52 12.24
CA PRO A 495 29.33 -5.42 12.26
C PRO A 495 28.81 -4.10 11.67
N GLY A 496 27.61 -4.09 11.07
CA GLY A 496 26.94 -2.88 10.60
C GLY A 496 26.02 -2.21 11.62
N SER A 497 25.83 -2.80 12.81
CA SER A 497 25.00 -2.21 13.86
C SER A 497 25.62 -0.95 14.45
N THR A 498 24.80 0.09 14.60
CA THR A 498 25.24 1.39 15.12
C THR A 498 24.22 1.96 16.08
N ILE A 499 24.69 2.73 17.06
CA ILE A 499 23.83 3.50 17.96
C ILE A 499 24.19 4.98 17.88
N SER A 500 23.15 5.82 17.88
CA SER A 500 23.22 7.29 17.86
C SER A 500 22.29 7.85 18.93
N VAL A 501 22.57 9.08 19.38
CA VAL A 501 21.70 9.80 20.31
C VAL A 501 21.41 11.19 19.77
N VAL A 502 20.14 11.55 19.73
CA VAL A 502 19.65 12.91 19.48
C VAL A 502 19.00 13.39 20.76
N VAL A 503 19.41 14.56 21.26
CA VAL A 503 18.76 15.19 22.42
C VAL A 503 17.81 16.28 21.95
N ILE A 504 16.65 16.38 22.62
CA ILE A 504 15.61 17.35 22.27
C ILE A 504 15.23 18.24 23.45
N GLY A 505 14.86 19.47 23.15
CA GLY A 505 14.36 20.45 24.10
C GLY A 505 13.65 21.55 23.34
N SER A 506 14.11 22.80 23.45
CA SER A 506 13.59 23.88 22.58
C SER A 506 14.04 23.75 21.12
N ALA A 507 15.15 23.06 20.90
CA ALA A 507 15.70 22.64 19.61
C ALA A 507 16.11 21.16 19.71
N ALA A 508 16.85 20.64 18.74
CA ALA A 508 17.46 19.32 18.80
C ALA A 508 18.95 19.40 18.42
N ALA A 509 19.72 18.41 18.84
CA ALA A 509 21.12 18.25 18.45
C ALA A 509 21.55 16.78 18.54
N THR A 510 22.34 16.34 17.56
CA THR A 510 23.03 15.06 17.61
C THR A 510 24.17 15.09 18.64
N VAL A 511 24.26 14.04 19.46
CA VAL A 511 25.33 13.86 20.45
C VAL A 511 26.59 13.34 19.75
N ASP A 512 27.73 13.90 20.13
CA ASP A 512 29.05 13.43 19.70
C ASP A 512 29.47 12.23 20.56
N LEU A 513 29.54 11.04 19.96
CA LEU A 513 29.74 9.76 20.68
C LEU A 513 31.19 9.24 20.66
N ASP A 514 32.16 10.00 20.14
CA ASP A 514 33.60 9.64 20.18
C ASP A 514 34.38 10.74 20.94
N PRO A 515 34.92 10.46 22.14
CA PRO A 515 35.59 11.47 22.96
C PRO A 515 36.99 11.87 22.45
N VAL A 516 37.51 11.16 21.43
CA VAL A 516 38.88 11.33 20.93
C VAL A 516 38.91 12.02 19.57
N ALA A 517 37.96 11.70 18.69
CA ALA A 517 37.95 12.23 17.34
C ALA A 517 37.41 13.69 17.29
N PRO A 518 37.92 14.53 16.37
CA PRO A 518 37.45 15.91 16.25
C PRO A 518 36.21 16.02 15.35
N GLY A 519 35.21 16.77 15.80
CA GLY A 519 33.94 16.98 15.09
C GLY A 519 32.84 16.08 15.70
N VAL A 520 31.60 16.15 15.21
CA VAL A 520 30.51 15.31 15.74
C VAL A 520 30.57 13.92 15.10
N GLN A 521 30.67 12.88 15.93
CA GLN A 521 30.53 11.48 15.51
C GLN A 521 29.13 11.02 15.89
N ALA A 522 28.21 11.14 14.92
CA ALA A 522 26.78 10.91 15.14
C ALA A 522 26.43 9.48 15.57
N ALA A 523 27.24 8.50 15.17
CA ALA A 523 27.00 7.09 15.44
C ALA A 523 28.30 6.34 15.73
N ILE A 524 28.22 5.36 16.62
CA ILE A 524 29.31 4.44 16.96
C ILE A 524 28.81 3.00 16.98
N SER A 525 29.74 2.04 16.91
CA SER A 525 29.43 0.66 17.23
C SER A 525 29.13 0.52 18.74
N PRO A 526 28.21 -0.34 19.19
CA PRO A 526 27.85 -0.47 20.61
C PRO A 526 29.01 -0.88 21.54
N GLY A 527 30.06 -1.49 21.00
CA GLY A 527 31.26 -1.86 21.76
C GLY A 527 32.39 -0.85 21.70
N ALA A 528 32.17 0.37 21.17
CA ALA A 528 33.24 1.36 21.02
C ALA A 528 33.74 1.88 22.37
N ASP A 529 35.07 1.93 22.50
CA ASP A 529 35.84 2.49 23.63
C ASP A 529 37.11 3.10 23.00
N ALA A 530 36.96 4.26 22.39
CA ALA A 530 37.95 4.90 21.55
C ALA A 530 39.14 5.43 22.36
N ASP A 531 38.91 5.85 23.61
CA ASP A 531 39.95 6.38 24.49
C ASP A 531 40.62 5.30 25.38
N GLY A 532 40.05 4.10 25.43
CA GLY A 532 40.56 2.95 26.15
C GLY A 532 40.37 3.03 27.67
N SER A 533 39.33 3.72 28.13
CA SER A 533 39.00 3.86 29.55
C SER A 533 38.52 2.55 30.18
N GLY A 534 38.06 1.59 29.36
CA GLY A 534 37.38 0.38 29.79
C GLY A 534 35.87 0.55 30.03
N THR A 535 35.31 1.73 29.73
CA THR A 535 33.87 2.01 29.68
C THR A 535 33.52 2.33 28.22
N ALA A 536 32.38 1.86 27.73
CA ALA A 536 31.98 2.18 26.36
C ALA A 536 31.75 3.71 26.21
N ASP A 537 32.20 4.29 25.10
CA ASP A 537 32.12 5.74 24.85
C ASP A 537 30.66 6.24 24.97
N PHE A 538 29.71 5.44 24.49
CA PHE A 538 28.28 5.70 24.63
C PHE A 538 27.89 5.97 26.09
N VAL A 539 28.30 5.07 27.01
CA VAL A 539 27.94 5.15 28.43
C VAL A 539 28.59 6.36 29.08
N GLU A 540 29.84 6.66 28.74
CA GLU A 540 30.53 7.84 29.26
C GLU A 540 29.81 9.13 28.90
N ILE A 541 29.42 9.27 27.63
CA ILE A 541 28.88 10.51 27.07
C ILE A 541 27.43 10.69 27.49
N VAL A 542 26.63 9.63 27.42
CA VAL A 542 25.22 9.66 27.84
C VAL A 542 25.11 9.99 29.33
N SER A 543 26.03 9.52 30.16
CA SER A 543 26.11 9.87 31.58
C SER A 543 26.56 11.32 31.85
N THR A 544 26.66 12.18 30.83
CA THR A 544 26.90 13.63 31.00
C THR A 544 25.74 14.49 30.54
N LEU A 545 24.67 13.89 30.00
CA LEU A 545 23.52 14.61 29.48
C LEU A 545 22.69 15.19 30.63
N THR A 546 22.62 16.51 30.69
CA THR A 546 21.78 17.25 31.64
C THR A 546 20.59 17.90 30.93
N ALA A 547 19.60 18.40 31.66
CA ALA A 547 18.53 19.18 31.06
C ALA A 547 19.08 20.36 30.22
N GLY A 548 18.65 20.45 28.97
CA GLY A 548 19.13 21.41 27.97
C GLY A 548 20.53 21.12 27.41
N ALA A 549 21.01 19.87 27.50
CA ALA A 549 22.30 19.42 26.97
C ALA A 549 22.54 19.91 25.54
N LEU A 550 23.81 20.12 25.19
CA LEU A 550 24.24 20.64 23.88
C LEU A 550 23.62 21.99 23.49
N GLY A 551 23.01 22.71 24.44
CA GLY A 551 22.41 24.01 24.18
C GLY A 551 21.08 23.95 23.44
N VAL A 552 20.41 22.79 23.41
CA VAL A 552 19.07 22.65 22.81
C VAL A 552 17.98 23.41 23.59
N GLY A 553 18.30 23.88 24.79
CA GLY A 553 17.40 24.64 25.66
C GLY A 553 16.42 23.75 26.41
N SER A 554 15.91 24.23 27.54
CA SER A 554 15.09 23.44 28.48
C SER A 554 13.71 24.03 28.76
N SER A 555 13.28 25.06 28.01
CA SER A 555 12.02 25.77 28.26
C SER A 555 10.79 25.15 27.60
N SER A 556 11.00 24.24 26.64
CA SER A 556 9.96 23.64 25.81
C SER A 556 10.44 22.29 25.28
N THR A 557 9.53 21.53 24.67
CA THR A 557 9.76 20.23 24.03
C THR A 557 9.34 20.33 22.57
N ASN A 558 10.26 20.01 21.65
CA ASN A 558 10.10 20.21 20.21
C ASN A 558 10.29 18.89 19.45
N PHE A 559 9.18 18.18 19.18
CA PHE A 559 9.21 16.89 18.50
C PHE A 559 9.64 17.00 17.04
N GLU A 560 9.15 18.02 16.32
CA GLU A 560 9.51 18.32 14.93
C GLU A 560 11.03 18.43 14.77
N ALA A 561 11.69 19.20 15.65
CA ALA A 561 13.15 19.37 15.60
C ALA A 561 13.89 18.04 15.86
N GLY A 562 13.40 17.22 16.79
CA GLY A 562 14.00 15.92 17.12
C GLY A 562 13.91 14.92 15.96
N LEU A 563 12.74 14.82 15.35
CA LEU A 563 12.52 13.94 14.20
C LEU A 563 13.29 14.44 12.98
N ARG A 564 13.38 15.77 12.77
CA ARG A 564 14.19 16.35 11.71
C ARG A 564 15.67 16.06 11.86
N GLU A 565 16.23 16.22 13.07
CA GLU A 565 17.63 15.89 13.35
C GLU A 565 17.88 14.38 13.17
N THR A 566 16.89 13.53 13.51
CA THR A 566 16.95 12.08 13.27
C THR A 566 17.06 11.74 11.79
N ILE A 567 16.28 12.41 10.94
CA ILE A 567 16.38 12.28 9.47
C ILE A 567 17.78 12.67 8.99
N ASP A 568 18.34 13.76 9.51
CA ASP A 568 19.70 14.21 9.16
C ASP A 568 20.77 13.20 9.61
N VAL A 569 20.61 12.59 10.79
CA VAL A 569 21.48 11.49 11.25
C VAL A 569 21.43 10.33 10.26
N TYR A 570 20.24 9.83 9.89
CA TYR A 570 20.14 8.72 8.94
C TYR A 570 20.72 9.06 7.57
N ASN A 571 20.47 10.27 7.04
CA ASN A 571 21.11 10.70 5.80
C ASN A 571 22.65 10.68 5.85
N SER A 572 23.25 10.70 7.05
CA SER A 572 24.69 10.64 7.25
C SER A 572 25.24 9.25 7.59
N ILE A 573 24.45 8.36 8.22
CA ILE A 573 24.92 7.08 8.76
C ILE A 573 24.30 5.84 8.09
N LEU A 574 23.23 6.00 7.29
CA LEU A 574 22.51 4.86 6.75
C LEU A 574 23.41 4.06 5.81
N MET A 575 23.69 2.81 6.20
CA MET A 575 24.56 1.91 5.44
C MET A 575 23.71 0.98 4.57
N PRO A 576 24.20 0.53 3.39
CA PRO A 576 23.48 -0.48 2.61
C PRO A 576 23.22 -1.75 3.44
N GLY A 577 21.95 -2.11 3.62
CA GLY A 577 21.51 -3.26 4.44
C GLY A 577 21.38 -2.98 5.94
N GLY A 578 21.57 -1.73 6.39
CA GLY A 578 21.22 -1.31 7.76
C GLY A 578 19.75 -0.89 7.83
N ILE A 579 19.04 -1.32 8.87
CA ILE A 579 17.63 -0.96 9.07
C ILE A 579 17.52 0.16 10.12
N PRO A 580 16.92 1.32 9.77
CA PRO A 580 16.77 2.43 10.69
C PRO A 580 15.76 2.11 11.79
N ASN A 581 16.13 2.35 13.04
CA ASN A 581 15.27 2.16 14.22
C ASN A 581 15.27 3.44 15.07
N VAL A 582 14.12 4.08 15.23
CA VAL A 582 13.97 5.27 16.07
C VAL A 582 13.27 4.89 17.36
N VAL A 583 13.92 5.15 18.50
CA VAL A 583 13.30 5.03 19.81
C VAL A 583 13.13 6.43 20.38
N PHE A 584 11.89 6.91 20.40
CA PHE A 584 11.53 8.26 20.80
C PHE A 584 11.05 8.29 22.25
N LEU A 585 11.75 9.05 23.10
CA LEU A 585 11.53 9.13 24.54
C LEU A 585 11.15 10.56 24.90
N SER A 586 9.98 10.77 25.52
CA SER A 586 9.62 12.08 26.05
C SER A 586 8.69 12.00 27.26
N ASP A 587 8.90 12.90 28.21
CA ASP A 587 8.08 13.09 29.40
C ASP A 587 7.00 14.18 29.25
N GLY A 588 6.93 14.79 28.07
CA GLY A 588 6.21 16.02 27.82
C GLY A 588 5.28 15.99 26.62
N PHE A 589 4.89 17.19 26.18
CA PHE A 589 4.05 17.41 25.01
C PHE A 589 4.72 18.41 24.07
N PRO A 590 4.55 18.28 22.74
CA PRO A 590 5.16 19.17 21.75
C PRO A 590 4.60 20.59 21.90
N ASN A 591 5.35 21.45 22.58
CA ASN A 591 4.95 22.83 22.89
C ASN A 591 5.87 23.87 22.27
N ALA A 592 6.79 23.43 21.43
CA ALA A 592 7.54 24.21 20.47
C ALA A 592 7.57 23.46 19.12
N GLY A 593 7.90 24.17 18.04
CA GLY A 593 7.80 23.65 16.68
C GLY A 593 6.42 23.85 16.04
N GLY A 594 6.21 23.20 14.90
CA GLY A 594 4.99 23.10 14.11
C GLY A 594 4.41 21.69 14.14
N ALA A 595 3.76 21.30 13.04
CA ALA A 595 3.36 19.92 12.82
C ALA A 595 4.61 19.06 12.55
N PHE A 596 4.55 17.78 12.88
CA PHE A 596 5.68 16.85 12.74
C PHE A 596 5.29 15.53 12.06
N ASP A 597 4.05 15.46 11.57
CA ASP A 597 3.52 14.31 10.85
C ASP A 597 4.24 14.11 9.49
N ASP A 598 4.78 15.16 8.89
CA ASP A 598 5.61 15.07 7.69
C ASP A 598 7.01 14.50 7.96
N GLU A 599 7.65 14.78 9.09
CA GLU A 599 8.88 14.07 9.49
C GLU A 599 8.61 12.59 9.79
N VAL A 600 7.51 12.27 10.48
CA VAL A 600 7.11 10.87 10.71
C VAL A 600 6.92 10.15 9.38
N ALA A 601 6.16 10.73 8.45
CA ALA A 601 5.97 10.16 7.12
C ALA A 601 7.29 10.02 6.34
N THR A 602 8.22 10.96 6.52
CA THR A 602 9.55 10.88 5.90
C THR A 602 10.36 9.71 6.46
N LEU A 603 10.39 9.53 7.79
CA LEU A 603 11.07 8.41 8.42
C LEU A 603 10.45 7.06 8.05
N GLN A 604 9.11 6.98 8.00
CA GLN A 604 8.40 5.80 7.49
C GLN A 604 8.76 5.52 6.02
N GLY A 605 8.85 6.55 5.18
CA GLY A 605 9.32 6.42 3.79
C GLY A 605 10.79 6.01 3.65
N MET A 606 11.60 6.15 4.70
CA MET A 606 12.97 5.61 4.79
C MET A 606 13.00 4.16 5.30
N GLY A 607 11.83 3.55 5.57
CA GLY A 607 11.72 2.22 6.17
C GLY A 607 12.09 2.18 7.65
N ALA A 608 12.04 3.31 8.37
CA ALA A 608 12.38 3.35 9.78
C ALA A 608 11.32 2.67 10.65
N ASN A 609 11.76 1.78 11.52
CA ASN A 609 10.96 1.26 12.62
C ASN A 609 10.84 2.34 13.71
N LEU A 610 9.63 2.86 13.94
CA LEU A 610 9.37 3.94 14.89
C LEU A 610 8.74 3.38 16.15
N ILE A 611 9.39 3.60 17.28
CA ILE A 611 8.96 3.16 18.60
C ILE A 611 8.91 4.39 19.51
N ALA A 612 7.82 4.63 20.22
CA ALA A 612 7.71 5.79 21.11
C ALA A 612 7.24 5.44 22.53
N PHE A 613 7.90 6.03 23.52
CA PHE A 613 7.55 5.88 24.94
C PHE A 613 7.30 7.25 25.58
N GLY A 614 6.18 7.34 26.28
CA GLY A 614 5.89 8.47 27.15
C GLY A 614 6.35 8.20 28.57
N ILE A 615 7.28 9.01 29.06
CA ILE A 615 7.92 8.78 30.36
C ILE A 615 7.17 9.56 31.44
N GLY A 616 6.44 8.83 32.28
CA GLY A 616 5.63 9.39 33.35
C GLY A 616 4.29 9.97 32.89
N GLN A 617 3.54 10.46 33.87
CA GLN A 617 2.17 10.96 33.69
C GLN A 617 2.11 12.30 32.93
N GLY A 618 3.24 12.97 32.74
CA GLY A 618 3.33 14.25 32.02
C GLY A 618 3.34 14.11 30.50
N ALA A 619 3.64 12.91 30.00
CA ALA A 619 3.85 12.66 28.58
C ALA A 619 2.54 12.66 27.78
N SER A 620 2.58 13.19 26.57
CA SER A 620 1.42 13.19 25.67
C SER A 620 1.35 11.90 24.86
N LEU A 621 0.59 10.92 25.36
CA LEU A 621 0.35 9.67 24.64
C LEU A 621 -0.25 9.92 23.25
N THR A 622 -1.18 10.87 23.10
CA THR A 622 -1.82 11.16 21.83
C THR A 622 -0.84 11.70 20.78
N ASP A 623 0.11 12.54 21.18
CA ASP A 623 1.11 13.06 20.23
C ASP A 623 2.18 12.01 19.92
N LEU A 624 2.57 11.19 20.91
CA LEU A 624 3.47 10.05 20.69
C LEU A 624 2.84 9.01 19.76
N GLN A 625 1.51 8.84 19.82
CA GLN A 625 0.76 7.96 18.91
C GLN A 625 0.72 8.41 17.45
N ILE A 626 1.15 9.64 17.17
CA ILE A 626 1.40 10.09 15.79
C ILE A 626 2.72 9.52 15.28
N ILE A 627 3.72 9.36 16.15
CA ILE A 627 5.04 8.79 15.81
C ILE A 627 4.95 7.26 15.71
N ASP A 628 4.33 6.64 16.71
CA ASP A 628 4.15 5.20 16.83
C ASP A 628 2.74 4.93 17.38
N SER A 629 1.86 4.33 16.58
CA SER A 629 0.48 4.06 17.00
C SER A 629 0.36 3.17 18.25
N ASN A 630 1.39 2.37 18.55
CA ASN A 630 1.48 1.49 19.71
C ASN A 630 2.23 2.13 20.90
N ALA A 631 2.55 3.43 20.81
CA ALA A 631 3.21 4.16 21.88
C ALA A 631 2.51 3.93 23.21
N SER A 632 3.29 3.85 24.29
CA SER A 632 2.78 3.55 25.63
C SER A 632 3.38 4.48 26.68
N LEU A 633 2.67 4.61 27.80
CA LEU A 633 3.16 5.34 28.97
C LEU A 633 3.85 4.38 29.93
N VAL A 634 5.09 4.68 30.29
CA VAL A 634 5.80 4.02 31.37
C VAL A 634 5.79 4.92 32.59
N GLN A 635 5.42 4.40 33.75
CA GLN A 635 5.18 5.20 34.94
C GLN A 635 6.27 5.02 35.99
N SER A 636 7.22 4.12 35.80
CA SER A 636 8.31 3.89 36.73
C SER A 636 9.60 3.48 36.05
N THR A 637 10.73 3.66 36.73
CA THR A 637 12.04 3.25 36.23
C THR A 637 12.09 1.76 35.87
N ASP A 638 11.49 0.91 36.71
CA ASP A 638 11.46 -0.53 36.48
C ASP A 638 10.66 -0.87 35.21
N GLU A 639 9.46 -0.29 35.08
CA GLU A 639 8.62 -0.46 33.88
C GLU A 639 9.30 0.05 32.62
N PHE A 640 10.08 1.13 32.73
CA PHE A 640 10.79 1.68 31.59
C PHE A 640 12.00 0.83 31.17
N ILE A 641 12.80 0.36 32.12
CA ILE A 641 13.89 -0.58 31.85
C ILE A 641 13.34 -1.86 31.22
N ASP A 642 12.23 -2.39 31.74
CA ASP A 642 11.56 -3.57 31.18
C ASP A 642 11.04 -3.28 29.76
N ALA A 643 10.44 -2.11 29.52
CA ALA A 643 9.95 -1.72 28.20
C ALA A 643 11.07 -1.65 27.15
N LEU A 644 12.23 -1.06 27.49
CA LEU A 644 13.38 -1.04 26.59
C LEU A 644 14.06 -2.40 26.45
N ALA A 645 14.08 -3.22 27.50
CA ALA A 645 14.61 -4.58 27.43
C ALA A 645 13.78 -5.46 26.49
N ASN A 646 12.46 -5.26 26.48
CA ASN A 646 11.55 -6.00 25.60
C ASN A 646 11.78 -5.73 24.11
N LEU A 647 12.48 -4.64 23.76
CA LEU A 647 12.86 -4.35 22.38
C LEU A 647 13.84 -5.38 21.79
N PHE A 648 14.49 -6.19 22.64
CA PHE A 648 15.39 -7.28 22.25
C PHE A 648 14.74 -8.67 22.30
N THR A 649 13.49 -8.75 22.75
CA THR A 649 12.79 -10.03 22.98
C THR A 649 11.59 -10.25 22.08
N ALA A 650 11.40 -9.40 21.07
CA ALA A 650 10.31 -9.51 20.10
C ALA A 650 10.56 -10.65 19.12
#